data_AF-A0A1I7NDF2-F1
#
_entry.id   AF-A0A1I7NDF2-F1
#
_cell.length_a   1.000
_cell.length_b   1.000
_cell.length_c   1.000
_cell.angle_alpha   90.00
_cell.angle_beta   90.00
_cell.angle_gamma   90.00
#
_symmetry.space_group_name_H-M   'P 1'
#
loop_
_entity.id
_entity.type
_entity.pdbx_description
1 polymer ?
#
loop_
_entity_poly.entity_id
_entity_poly.type
_entity_poly.pdbx_seq_one_letter_code
_entity_poly.pdbx_strand_id
1 'polypeptide(L)'
;MDTEISVEIARLYVSFFHRAPDPEGLQYWMDRYEEEVAKGQDADLFLESIADSFAQSPEAKAIYETVANPTQAQLEDYVSEAYNNLFGREPDAEGLAYWTGRWQTEVEAGRPGVRVLFEIENAARGSSNANDVAALQNKAEVAAKFTTDFIASKATWTQADMDRAGTLLEGVDHTPASVVKVNEENAKYIEERTPVAPEEPGPVTPGPGPQPEPDATKVTTEAELLAALEDKTIETITVAGDITLTETLVINRAVTILGEELPQIDRKGVAYHEITLADRDVGIQVYSNGVTLQNLYYDASAVNKYGIKVEPIHGSTERLSDFSLNGGSISGSGSSNVDLNSVTKSAITNFGSTFSGGNGITLTDSTEVSLTNVSVYSNAWGGVALYSKGGYFPFDGGTSGITISGNIHDVPAVYAQEHNSTSVEGIRLDLFGNSSVYGVSIGDKTMFFPSEGLASQYAAAQVEGKADMEAIVSLLSPNQAGYSADTGKIIGAHISGTDGSDTIEGTLGNDFISAGAGNDIIDLTAPMSGSDTVYFDTADGGHDTIIGFRAAGEVFHPQDDILVLEGAADLLSVAFVYDEIHAEEDGFDFDQNTVDVVLNFVAGGSVTFKDFIGQKTNTGPWFNNETSYHFEVIGDGAIGTYTGPNLIEDVKALFGDSLVYSWEYQ
;
A
#
# COMPACT_ATOMS: atom_id res chain seq x y z
N MET A 1 1.40 -7.81 13.22
CA MET A 1 0.90 -9.16 12.90
C MET A 1 1.17 -9.33 11.43
N ASP A 2 1.92 -10.37 11.03
CA ASP A 2 2.16 -10.63 9.62
C ASP A 2 0.81 -10.96 8.96
N THR A 3 0.43 -10.17 7.96
CA THR A 3 -0.92 -10.18 7.40
C THR A 3 -1.10 -11.37 6.47
N GLU A 4 -0.03 -11.81 5.80
CA GLU A 4 -0.07 -12.91 4.84
C GLU A 4 -0.31 -14.25 5.55
N ILE A 5 0.46 -14.55 6.60
CA ILE A 5 0.28 -15.79 7.37
C ILE A 5 -1.07 -15.84 8.11
N SER A 6 -1.60 -14.69 8.52
CA SER A 6 -2.91 -14.62 9.19
C SER A 6 -4.06 -15.07 8.27
N VAL A 7 -3.94 -14.77 6.97
CA VAL A 7 -4.90 -15.17 5.93
C VAL A 7 -4.77 -16.66 5.63
N GLU A 8 -3.54 -17.18 5.53
CA GLU A 8 -3.28 -18.61 5.32
C GLU A 8 -3.86 -19.48 6.46
N ILE A 9 -3.67 -19.06 7.72
CA ILE A 9 -4.25 -19.76 8.87
C ILE A 9 -5.78 -19.59 8.91
N ALA A 10 -6.29 -18.39 8.65
CA ALA A 10 -7.73 -18.14 8.60
C ALA A 10 -8.41 -19.00 7.53
N ARG A 11 -7.77 -19.22 6.37
CA ARG A 11 -8.27 -20.13 5.33
C ARG A 11 -8.51 -21.53 5.88
N LEU A 12 -7.56 -22.09 6.65
CA LEU A 12 -7.74 -23.40 7.27
C LEU A 12 -8.93 -23.43 8.24
N TYR A 13 -9.15 -22.35 9.00
CA TYR A 13 -10.33 -22.22 9.87
C TYR A 13 -11.63 -22.17 9.07
N VAL A 14 -11.68 -21.41 7.97
CA VAL A 14 -12.82 -21.38 7.07
C VAL A 14 -13.09 -22.80 6.54
N SER A 15 -12.07 -23.50 6.06
CA SER A 15 -12.20 -24.81 5.45
C SER A 15 -12.69 -25.88 6.42
N PHE A 16 -12.03 -26.02 7.58
CA PHE A 16 -12.29 -27.11 8.51
C PHE A 16 -13.43 -26.82 9.50
N PHE A 17 -13.72 -25.55 9.78
CA PHE A 17 -14.62 -25.17 10.88
C PHE A 17 -15.76 -24.22 10.48
N HIS A 18 -15.82 -23.80 9.21
CA HIS A 18 -16.84 -22.85 8.70
C HIS A 18 -16.86 -21.51 9.44
N ARG A 19 -15.73 -21.10 10.01
CA ARG A 19 -15.68 -19.88 10.83
C ARG A 19 -14.35 -19.17 10.72
N ALA A 20 -14.35 -17.90 11.11
CA ALA A 20 -13.11 -17.18 11.42
C ALA A 20 -12.39 -17.79 12.63
N PRO A 21 -11.04 -17.68 12.71
CA PRO A 21 -10.32 -18.10 13.90
C PRO A 21 -10.70 -17.25 15.10
N ASP A 22 -10.66 -17.84 16.29
CA ASP A 22 -10.66 -17.04 17.52
C ASP A 22 -9.25 -16.44 17.77
N PRO A 23 -9.15 -15.34 18.54
CA PRO A 23 -7.89 -14.65 18.80
C PRO A 23 -6.76 -15.55 19.31
N GLU A 24 -7.06 -16.43 20.27
CA GLU A 24 -6.06 -17.33 20.85
C GLU A 24 -5.62 -18.39 19.84
N GLY A 25 -6.57 -18.95 19.08
CA GLY A 25 -6.30 -19.90 18.01
C GLY A 25 -5.42 -19.31 16.91
N LEU A 26 -5.76 -18.12 16.39
CA LEU A 26 -4.95 -17.46 15.35
C LEU A 26 -3.52 -17.23 15.84
N GLN A 27 -3.37 -16.64 17.03
CA GLN A 27 -2.04 -16.35 17.58
C GLN A 27 -1.23 -17.62 17.82
N TYR A 28 -1.84 -18.68 18.35
CA TYR A 28 -1.16 -19.95 18.61
C TYR A 28 -0.58 -20.55 17.33
N TRP A 29 -1.35 -20.58 16.24
CA TRP A 29 -0.89 -21.16 14.98
C TRP A 29 0.15 -20.28 14.28
N MET A 30 0.03 -18.96 14.39
CA MET A 30 1.04 -18.02 13.90
C MET A 30 2.37 -18.21 14.62
N ASP A 31 2.37 -18.21 15.96
CA ASP A 31 3.59 -18.41 16.76
C ASP A 31 4.24 -19.76 16.43
N ARG A 32 3.42 -20.80 16.28
CA ARG A 32 3.89 -22.14 15.92
C ARG A 32 4.50 -22.16 14.51
N TYR A 33 3.88 -21.48 13.55
CA TYR A 33 4.37 -21.37 12.19
C TYR A 33 5.72 -20.64 12.14
N GLU A 34 5.80 -19.46 12.75
CA GLU A 34 7.03 -18.68 12.81
C GLU A 34 8.17 -19.45 13.50
N GLU A 35 7.87 -20.14 14.61
CA GLU A 35 8.86 -20.94 15.34
C GLU A 35 9.43 -22.09 14.49
N GLU A 36 8.58 -22.82 13.77
CA GLU A 36 9.00 -23.98 12.98
C GLU A 36 9.71 -23.57 11.68
N VAL A 37 9.24 -22.51 11.01
CA VAL A 37 9.94 -21.93 9.85
C VAL A 37 11.31 -21.40 10.26
N ALA A 38 11.43 -20.75 11.43
CA ALA A 38 12.72 -20.30 11.95
C ALA A 38 13.68 -21.46 12.28
N LYS A 39 13.17 -22.67 12.52
CA LYS A 39 13.98 -23.91 12.67
C LYS A 39 14.37 -24.52 11.32
N GLY A 40 14.00 -23.90 10.20
CA GLY A 40 14.28 -24.37 8.84
C GLY A 40 13.28 -25.40 8.34
N GLN A 41 12.08 -25.49 8.93
CA GLN A 41 10.98 -26.21 8.28
C GLN A 41 10.51 -25.44 7.06
N ASP A 42 10.11 -26.17 6.04
CA ASP A 42 9.46 -25.60 4.86
C ASP A 42 8.09 -25.03 5.24
N ALA A 43 7.84 -23.80 4.81
CA ALA A 43 6.64 -23.03 5.12
C ALA A 43 5.36 -23.74 4.66
N ASP A 44 5.33 -24.21 3.41
CA ASP A 44 4.16 -24.84 2.81
C ASP A 44 3.89 -26.20 3.44
N LEU A 45 4.94 -26.99 3.69
CA LEU A 45 4.81 -28.28 4.38
C LEU A 45 4.34 -28.10 5.83
N PHE A 46 4.69 -26.98 6.48
CA PHE A 46 4.22 -26.72 7.83
C PHE A 46 2.74 -26.31 7.86
N LEU A 47 2.25 -25.56 6.87
CA LEU A 47 0.80 -25.31 6.72
C LEU A 47 0.00 -26.61 6.52
N GLU A 48 0.54 -27.56 5.74
CA GLU A 48 -0.05 -28.90 5.61
C GLU A 48 -0.09 -29.63 6.96
N SER A 49 0.94 -29.52 7.79
CA SER A 49 0.95 -30.08 9.15
C SER A 49 -0.12 -29.45 10.05
N ILE A 50 -0.44 -28.16 9.89
CA ILE A 50 -1.51 -27.50 10.64
C ILE A 50 -2.87 -28.05 10.17
N ALA A 51 -3.08 -28.18 8.87
CA ALA A 51 -4.29 -28.78 8.30
C ALA A 51 -4.50 -30.23 8.77
N ASP A 52 -3.43 -31.03 8.85
CA ASP A 52 -3.46 -32.38 9.40
C ASP A 52 -3.88 -32.40 10.89
N SER A 53 -3.47 -31.38 11.65
CA SER A 53 -3.91 -31.21 13.04
C SER A 53 -5.39 -30.83 13.12
N PHE A 54 -5.88 -29.98 12.22
CA PHE A 54 -7.29 -29.55 12.18
C PHE A 54 -8.19 -30.71 11.82
N ALA A 55 -7.82 -31.49 10.80
CA ALA A 55 -8.53 -32.69 10.38
C ALA A 55 -8.69 -33.72 11.51
N GLN A 56 -7.71 -33.80 12.42
CA GLN A 56 -7.75 -34.72 13.56
C GLN A 56 -8.57 -34.19 14.74
N SER A 57 -8.88 -32.89 14.76
CA SER A 57 -9.55 -32.23 15.87
C SER A 57 -10.97 -32.78 16.10
N PRO A 58 -11.45 -32.77 17.36
CA PRO A 58 -12.85 -33.12 17.65
C PRO A 58 -13.86 -32.22 16.93
N GLU A 59 -13.51 -30.96 16.67
CA GLU A 59 -14.38 -29.98 16.01
C GLU A 59 -14.61 -30.35 14.53
N ALA A 60 -13.53 -30.58 13.76
CA ALA A 60 -13.64 -30.98 12.36
C ALA A 60 -14.39 -32.32 12.19
N LYS A 61 -14.13 -33.27 13.09
CA LYS A 61 -14.83 -34.57 13.11
C LYS A 61 -16.31 -34.44 13.47
N ALA A 62 -16.67 -33.48 14.32
CA ALA A 62 -18.06 -33.23 14.68
C ALA A 62 -18.85 -32.60 13.51
N ILE A 63 -18.17 -31.87 12.62
CA ILE A 63 -18.78 -31.31 11.40
C ILE A 63 -18.91 -32.40 10.33
N TYR A 64 -17.79 -33.04 9.96
CA TYR A 64 -17.75 -33.87 8.75
C TYR A 64 -17.59 -35.38 8.97
N GLU A 65 -17.40 -35.87 10.20
CA GLU A 65 -17.24 -37.30 10.50
C GLU A 65 -18.24 -37.75 11.57
N THR A 66 -19.50 -37.29 11.45
CA THR A 66 -20.57 -37.60 12.40
C THR A 66 -20.92 -39.09 12.49
N VAL A 67 -20.46 -39.89 11.53
CA VAL A 67 -20.64 -41.35 11.47
C VAL A 67 -19.30 -42.03 11.17
N ALA A 68 -18.93 -43.04 11.96
CA ALA A 68 -17.64 -43.73 11.84
C ALA A 68 -17.39 -44.47 10.51
N ASN A 69 -18.44 -44.78 9.75
CA ASN A 69 -18.37 -45.40 8.42
C ASN A 69 -19.48 -44.78 7.55
N PRO A 70 -19.25 -43.59 6.98
CA PRO A 70 -20.27 -42.90 6.20
C PRO A 70 -20.57 -43.69 4.92
N THR A 71 -21.85 -43.71 4.54
CA THR A 71 -22.27 -44.21 3.22
C THR A 71 -21.80 -43.25 2.13
N GLN A 72 -21.78 -43.71 0.86
CA GLN A 72 -21.44 -42.85 -0.28
C GLN A 72 -22.28 -41.55 -0.31
N ALA A 73 -23.58 -41.64 -0.05
CA ALA A 73 -24.46 -40.48 0.00
C ALA A 73 -24.06 -39.48 1.11
N GLN A 74 -23.62 -39.97 2.26
CA GLN A 74 -23.16 -39.10 3.35
C GLN A 74 -21.81 -38.44 3.03
N LEU A 75 -20.90 -39.14 2.32
CA LEU A 75 -19.68 -38.53 1.83
C LEU A 75 -19.98 -37.45 0.79
N GLU A 76 -20.96 -37.68 -0.08
CA GLU A 76 -21.42 -36.68 -1.04
C GLU A 76 -21.98 -35.44 -0.32
N ASP A 77 -22.81 -35.64 0.72
CA ASP A 77 -23.31 -34.55 1.56
C ASP A 77 -22.17 -33.74 2.21
N TYR A 78 -21.15 -34.40 2.76
CA TYR A 78 -19.99 -33.72 3.38
C TYR A 78 -19.16 -32.91 2.37
N VAL A 79 -18.93 -33.45 1.18
CA VAL A 79 -18.21 -32.73 0.12
C VAL A 79 -19.04 -31.56 -0.42
N SER A 80 -20.34 -31.73 -0.60
CA SER A 80 -21.24 -30.65 -0.99
C SER A 80 -21.30 -29.54 0.06
N GLU A 81 -21.33 -29.88 1.35
CA GLU A 81 -21.28 -28.92 2.45
C GLU A 81 -19.96 -28.12 2.43
N ALA A 82 -18.83 -28.80 2.23
CA ALA A 82 -17.53 -28.14 2.08
C ALA A 82 -17.48 -27.18 0.88
N TYR A 83 -18.00 -27.61 -0.27
CA TYR A 83 -18.06 -26.79 -1.48
C TYR A 83 -18.93 -25.53 -1.30
N ASN A 84 -20.07 -25.65 -0.63
CA ASN A 84 -20.90 -24.50 -0.31
C ASN A 84 -20.20 -23.55 0.67
N ASN A 85 -19.55 -24.09 1.70
CA ASN A 85 -18.82 -23.27 2.65
C ASN A 85 -17.65 -22.51 2.01
N LEU A 86 -16.86 -23.17 1.16
CA LEU A 86 -15.67 -22.59 0.52
C LEU A 86 -16.02 -21.66 -0.65
N PHE A 87 -16.97 -22.06 -1.50
CA PHE A 87 -17.18 -21.44 -2.82
C PHE A 87 -18.61 -20.94 -3.04
N GLY A 88 -19.56 -21.26 -2.16
CA GLY A 88 -20.97 -20.88 -2.32
C GLY A 88 -21.68 -21.59 -3.47
N ARG A 89 -21.21 -22.77 -3.88
CA ARG A 89 -21.80 -23.57 -4.97
C ARG A 89 -21.67 -25.06 -4.71
N GLU A 90 -22.45 -25.86 -5.42
CA GLU A 90 -22.29 -27.32 -5.46
C GLU A 90 -21.09 -27.76 -6.32
N PRO A 91 -20.45 -28.91 -5.99
CA PRO A 91 -19.48 -29.55 -6.88
C PRO A 91 -20.17 -30.10 -8.13
N ASP A 92 -19.45 -30.14 -9.26
CA ASP A 92 -19.92 -30.89 -10.42
C ASP A 92 -19.82 -32.41 -10.16
N ALA A 93 -20.49 -33.22 -10.98
CA ALA A 93 -20.57 -34.65 -10.76
C ALA A 93 -19.20 -35.36 -10.82
N GLU A 94 -18.25 -34.85 -11.60
CA GLU A 94 -16.90 -35.44 -11.70
C GLU A 94 -16.06 -35.07 -10.47
N GLY A 95 -16.12 -33.80 -10.06
CA GLY A 95 -15.49 -33.31 -8.83
C GLY A 95 -16.02 -34.03 -7.58
N LEU A 96 -17.35 -34.15 -7.44
CA LEU A 96 -17.98 -34.85 -6.30
C LEU A 96 -17.53 -36.32 -6.22
N ALA A 97 -17.49 -37.02 -7.35
CA ALA A 97 -17.00 -38.39 -7.41
C ALA A 97 -15.50 -38.49 -7.06
N TYR A 98 -14.69 -37.55 -7.56
CA TYR A 98 -13.26 -37.51 -7.27
C TYR A 98 -12.97 -37.28 -5.79
N TRP A 99 -13.58 -36.25 -5.18
CA TRP A 99 -13.32 -35.88 -3.79
C TRP A 99 -13.83 -36.91 -2.79
N THR A 100 -15.00 -37.54 -3.04
CA THR A 100 -15.48 -38.63 -2.18
C THR A 100 -14.58 -39.88 -2.26
N GLY A 101 -13.99 -40.15 -3.44
CA GLY A 101 -12.97 -41.20 -3.59
C GLY A 101 -11.65 -40.87 -2.88
N ARG A 102 -11.20 -39.61 -2.93
CA ARG A 102 -10.04 -39.13 -2.15
C ARG A 102 -10.28 -39.26 -0.65
N TRP A 103 -11.46 -38.86 -0.17
CA TRP A 103 -11.87 -39.05 1.23
C TRP A 103 -11.73 -40.51 1.69
N GLN A 104 -12.23 -41.46 0.89
CA GLN A 104 -12.10 -42.89 1.19
C GLN A 104 -10.64 -43.34 1.24
N THR A 105 -9.81 -42.83 0.31
CA THR A 105 -8.37 -43.12 0.28
C THR A 105 -7.67 -42.66 1.56
N GLU A 106 -8.03 -41.48 2.08
CA GLU A 106 -7.49 -40.96 3.35
C GLU A 106 -7.86 -41.86 4.54
N VAL A 107 -9.12 -42.28 4.61
CA VAL A 107 -9.61 -43.20 5.66
C VAL A 107 -8.93 -44.57 5.58
N GLU A 108 -8.75 -45.13 4.37
CA GLU A 108 -8.03 -46.39 4.16
C GLU A 108 -6.55 -46.31 4.54
N ALA A 109 -5.95 -45.13 4.38
CA ALA A 109 -4.59 -44.82 4.84
C ALA A 109 -4.49 -44.58 6.36
N GLY A 110 -5.61 -44.66 7.09
CA GLY A 110 -5.68 -44.45 8.54
C GLY A 110 -5.62 -42.99 8.98
N ARG A 111 -5.87 -42.05 8.06
CA ARG A 111 -5.98 -40.61 8.34
C ARG A 111 -7.47 -40.19 8.42
N PRO A 112 -7.81 -39.07 9.06
CA PRO A 112 -9.15 -38.51 8.98
C PRO A 112 -9.49 -38.20 7.52
N GLY A 113 -10.69 -38.56 7.08
CA GLY A 113 -11.10 -38.31 5.70
C GLY A 113 -11.35 -36.82 5.43
N VAL A 114 -11.70 -36.06 6.47
CA VAL A 114 -11.86 -34.59 6.43
C VAL A 114 -10.59 -33.85 6.01
N ARG A 115 -9.42 -34.51 6.05
CA ARG A 115 -8.17 -33.96 5.49
C ARG A 115 -8.31 -33.53 4.03
N VAL A 116 -9.20 -34.16 3.26
CA VAL A 116 -9.42 -33.82 1.85
C VAL A 116 -9.82 -32.36 1.62
N LEU A 117 -10.31 -31.65 2.64
CA LEU A 117 -10.61 -30.22 2.55
C LEU A 117 -9.37 -29.38 2.24
N PHE A 118 -8.21 -29.74 2.78
CA PHE A 118 -6.94 -29.10 2.44
C PHE A 118 -6.55 -29.35 0.98
N GLU A 119 -6.88 -30.52 0.44
CA GLU A 119 -6.64 -30.84 -0.97
C GLU A 119 -7.60 -30.07 -1.90
N ILE A 120 -8.87 -29.90 -1.47
CA ILE A 120 -9.88 -29.13 -2.20
C ILE A 120 -9.48 -27.65 -2.29
N GLU A 121 -9.08 -27.01 -1.19
CA GLU A 121 -8.68 -25.60 -1.20
C GLU A 121 -7.42 -25.37 -2.05
N ASN A 122 -6.43 -26.27 -1.98
CA ASN A 122 -5.20 -26.14 -2.77
C ASN A 122 -5.46 -26.37 -4.27
N ALA A 123 -6.33 -27.33 -4.61
CA ALA A 123 -6.77 -27.52 -5.99
C ALA A 123 -7.51 -26.29 -6.51
N ALA A 124 -8.34 -25.64 -5.69
CA ALA A 124 -9.05 -24.41 -6.08
C ALA A 124 -8.08 -23.25 -6.35
N ARG A 125 -7.07 -23.04 -5.49
CA ARG A 125 -6.04 -21.99 -5.65
C ARG A 125 -5.26 -22.10 -6.97
N GLY A 126 -5.00 -23.31 -7.43
CA GLY A 126 -4.36 -23.57 -8.72
C GLY A 126 -5.31 -23.73 -9.91
N SER A 127 -6.62 -23.50 -9.72
CA SER A 127 -7.63 -23.75 -10.75
C SER A 127 -7.86 -22.54 -11.67
N SER A 128 -8.36 -22.80 -12.88
CA SER A 128 -8.81 -21.75 -13.80
C SER A 128 -10.19 -21.17 -13.44
N ASN A 129 -10.84 -21.64 -12.37
CA ASN A 129 -12.13 -21.11 -11.95
C ASN A 129 -11.92 -19.90 -11.02
N ALA A 130 -11.80 -18.72 -11.63
CA ALA A 130 -11.53 -17.47 -10.94
C ALA A 130 -12.54 -17.15 -9.81
N ASN A 131 -13.79 -17.62 -9.92
CA ASN A 131 -14.79 -17.40 -8.89
C ASN A 131 -14.53 -18.23 -7.63
N ASP A 132 -14.04 -19.47 -7.76
CA ASP A 132 -13.71 -20.30 -6.59
C ASP A 132 -12.46 -19.77 -5.89
N VAL A 133 -11.45 -19.36 -6.68
CA VAL A 133 -10.24 -18.71 -6.18
C VAL A 133 -10.61 -17.46 -5.38
N ALA A 134 -11.44 -16.58 -5.98
CA ALA A 134 -11.87 -15.34 -5.34
C ALA A 134 -12.75 -15.59 -4.10
N ALA A 135 -13.71 -16.51 -4.15
CA ALA A 135 -14.57 -16.80 -2.99
C ALA A 135 -13.77 -17.32 -1.79
N LEU A 136 -12.82 -18.22 -2.04
CA LEU A 136 -11.94 -18.78 -1.02
C LEU A 136 -11.05 -17.70 -0.40
N GLN A 137 -10.41 -16.88 -1.25
CA GLN A 137 -9.55 -15.78 -0.82
C GLN A 137 -10.35 -14.75 0.00
N ASN A 138 -11.50 -14.32 -0.51
CA ASN A 138 -12.38 -13.34 0.15
C ASN A 138 -12.82 -13.82 1.54
N LYS A 139 -13.21 -15.10 1.68
CA LYS A 139 -13.58 -15.66 2.99
C LYS A 139 -12.40 -15.71 3.94
N ALA A 140 -11.21 -16.10 3.47
CA ALA A 140 -10.00 -16.13 4.27
C ALA A 140 -9.58 -14.73 4.75
N GLU A 141 -9.63 -13.73 3.87
CA GLU A 141 -9.32 -12.33 4.18
C GLU A 141 -10.32 -11.73 5.18
N VAL A 142 -11.63 -11.92 4.96
CA VAL A 142 -12.66 -11.44 5.89
C VAL A 142 -12.53 -12.11 7.25
N ALA A 143 -12.25 -13.42 7.27
CA ALA A 143 -12.02 -14.17 8.51
C ALA A 143 -10.79 -13.67 9.26
N ALA A 144 -9.65 -13.52 8.59
CA ALA A 144 -8.44 -12.99 9.18
C ALA A 144 -8.67 -11.58 9.71
N LYS A 145 -9.25 -10.70 8.87
CA LYS A 145 -9.52 -9.31 9.22
C LYS A 145 -10.42 -9.19 10.45
N PHE A 146 -11.51 -9.96 10.53
CA PHE A 146 -12.38 -9.97 11.70
C PHE A 146 -11.60 -10.29 12.97
N THR A 147 -10.79 -11.35 12.96
CA THR A 147 -10.03 -11.78 14.13
C THR A 147 -8.93 -10.78 14.48
N THR A 148 -8.21 -10.22 13.49
CA THR A 148 -7.16 -9.22 13.75
C THR A 148 -7.73 -7.91 14.26
N ASP A 149 -8.86 -7.44 13.71
CA ASP A 149 -9.56 -6.25 14.19
C ASP A 149 -10.07 -6.48 15.62
N PHE A 150 -10.57 -7.70 15.92
CA PHE A 150 -11.01 -8.05 17.27
C PHE A 150 -9.83 -8.04 18.26
N ILE A 151 -8.67 -8.60 17.88
CA ILE A 151 -7.44 -8.53 18.69
C ILE A 151 -7.03 -7.08 18.92
N ALA A 152 -7.00 -6.27 17.84
CA ALA A 152 -6.62 -4.86 17.90
C ALA A 152 -7.56 -4.04 18.79
N SER A 153 -8.86 -4.38 18.80
CA SER A 153 -9.85 -3.75 19.66
C SER A 153 -9.59 -4.00 21.16
N LYS A 154 -8.80 -5.02 21.51
CA LYS A 154 -8.61 -5.50 22.90
C LYS A 154 -9.89 -6.01 23.57
N ALA A 155 -10.97 -6.21 22.82
CA ALA A 155 -12.21 -6.76 23.32
C ALA A 155 -11.99 -8.15 23.93
N THR A 156 -12.76 -8.47 24.96
CA THR A 156 -12.76 -9.83 25.52
C THR A 156 -13.58 -10.72 24.60
N TRP A 157 -12.97 -11.78 24.07
CA TRP A 157 -13.65 -12.77 23.24
C TRP A 157 -14.65 -13.59 24.07
N THR A 158 -15.87 -13.72 23.57
CA THR A 158 -17.00 -14.40 24.23
C THR A 158 -17.60 -15.46 23.33
N GLN A 159 -18.51 -16.28 23.89
CA GLN A 159 -19.25 -17.26 23.08
C GLN A 159 -20.07 -16.61 21.96
N ALA A 160 -20.58 -15.39 22.14
CA ALA A 160 -21.32 -14.69 21.10
C ALA A 160 -20.43 -14.29 19.91
N ASP A 161 -19.14 -14.07 20.16
CA ASP A 161 -18.14 -13.75 19.14
C ASP A 161 -17.74 -15.00 18.38
N MET A 162 -17.64 -16.13 19.09
CA MET A 162 -17.48 -17.45 18.48
C MET A 162 -18.66 -17.83 17.57
N ASP A 163 -19.89 -17.57 18.01
CA ASP A 163 -21.09 -17.82 17.19
C ASP A 163 -21.13 -16.88 15.96
N ARG A 164 -20.67 -15.63 16.12
CA ARG A 164 -20.53 -14.67 15.01
C ARG A 164 -19.44 -15.10 14.03
N ALA A 165 -18.32 -15.66 14.51
CA ALA A 165 -17.22 -16.12 13.68
C ALA A 165 -17.68 -17.13 12.60
N GLY A 166 -18.69 -17.94 12.89
CA GLY A 166 -19.31 -18.85 11.91
C GLY A 166 -20.24 -18.14 10.92
N THR A 167 -21.13 -17.29 11.42
CA THR A 167 -22.18 -16.68 10.58
C THR A 167 -21.70 -15.51 9.72
N LEU A 168 -20.57 -14.87 10.07
CA LEU A 168 -20.08 -13.71 9.32
C LEU A 168 -19.66 -14.05 7.88
N LEU A 169 -19.34 -15.32 7.60
CA LEU A 169 -18.86 -15.77 6.28
C LEU A 169 -19.97 -16.18 5.32
N GLU A 170 -21.22 -16.27 5.79
CA GLU A 170 -22.38 -16.66 4.97
C GLU A 170 -22.68 -15.66 3.85
N GLY A 171 -22.34 -14.38 4.08
CA GLY A 171 -22.56 -13.30 3.12
C GLY A 171 -21.37 -13.03 2.18
N VAL A 172 -20.26 -13.77 2.31
CA VAL A 172 -19.04 -13.56 1.52
C VAL A 172 -19.05 -14.49 0.31
N ASP A 173 -18.98 -13.90 -0.88
CA ASP A 173 -18.89 -14.60 -2.16
C ASP A 173 -17.67 -14.12 -2.98
N HIS A 174 -17.60 -14.53 -4.25
CA HIS A 174 -16.50 -14.16 -5.15
C HIS A 174 -16.45 -12.67 -5.52
N THR A 175 -17.46 -11.88 -5.15
CA THR A 175 -17.56 -10.46 -5.49
C THR A 175 -16.93 -9.57 -4.41
N PRO A 176 -16.21 -8.51 -4.78
CA PRO A 176 -15.68 -7.54 -3.82
C PRO A 176 -16.76 -6.84 -2.98
N ALA A 177 -17.96 -6.65 -3.55
CA ALA A 177 -19.09 -6.03 -2.85
C ALA A 177 -19.51 -6.82 -1.61
N SER A 178 -19.40 -8.15 -1.66
CA SER A 178 -19.68 -9.02 -0.51
C SER A 178 -18.66 -8.81 0.63
N VAL A 179 -17.38 -8.69 0.29
CA VAL A 179 -16.28 -8.42 1.23
C VAL A 179 -16.45 -7.08 1.92
N VAL A 180 -16.70 -6.02 1.15
CA VAL A 180 -16.93 -4.66 1.68
C VAL A 180 -18.10 -4.68 2.66
N LYS A 181 -19.25 -5.22 2.25
CA LYS A 181 -20.46 -5.28 3.07
C LYS A 181 -20.21 -6.03 4.38
N VAL A 182 -19.60 -7.21 4.32
CA VAL A 182 -19.37 -8.03 5.52
C VAL A 182 -18.33 -7.38 6.44
N ASN A 183 -17.27 -6.77 5.89
CA ASN A 183 -16.29 -6.05 6.69
C ASN A 183 -16.88 -4.82 7.38
N GLU A 184 -17.79 -4.08 6.74
CA GLU A 184 -18.53 -2.99 7.40
C GLU A 184 -19.41 -3.49 8.55
N GLU A 185 -20.10 -4.62 8.37
CA GLU A 185 -20.89 -5.25 9.42
C GLU A 185 -20.01 -5.73 10.59
N ASN A 186 -18.85 -6.30 10.28
CA ASN A 186 -17.88 -6.77 11.27
C ASN A 186 -17.23 -5.62 12.04
N ALA A 187 -16.88 -4.52 11.37
CA ALA A 187 -16.35 -3.33 12.02
C ALA A 187 -17.33 -2.78 13.06
N LYS A 188 -18.62 -2.64 12.69
CA LYS A 188 -19.68 -2.23 13.63
C LYS A 188 -19.81 -3.21 14.81
N TYR A 189 -19.77 -4.50 14.53
CA TYR A 189 -19.85 -5.54 15.57
C TYR A 189 -18.69 -5.44 16.58
N ILE A 190 -17.48 -5.17 16.11
CA ILE A 190 -16.27 -5.05 16.94
C ILE A 190 -16.26 -3.72 17.70
N GLU A 191 -16.69 -2.63 17.07
CA GLU A 191 -16.82 -1.30 17.71
C GLU A 191 -17.69 -1.38 18.97
N GLU A 192 -18.83 -2.09 18.91
CA GLU A 192 -19.72 -2.33 20.06
C GLU A 192 -19.05 -3.08 21.24
N ARG A 193 -17.93 -3.78 21.00
CA ARG A 193 -17.23 -4.65 21.97
C ARG A 193 -15.88 -4.11 22.41
N THR A 194 -15.35 -3.14 21.67
CA THR A 194 -14.06 -2.51 21.94
C THR A 194 -14.09 -1.92 23.34
N PRO A 195 -13.25 -2.38 24.29
CA PRO A 195 -13.20 -1.80 25.61
C PRO A 195 -12.71 -0.36 25.48
N VAL A 196 -13.46 0.56 26.06
CA VAL A 196 -12.96 1.92 26.28
C VAL A 196 -11.72 1.79 27.17
N ALA A 197 -10.56 2.23 26.68
CA ALA A 197 -9.31 2.12 27.42
C ALA A 197 -9.47 2.78 28.81
N PRO A 198 -9.01 2.14 29.91
CA PRO A 198 -8.76 2.89 31.13
C PRO A 198 -7.65 3.89 30.80
N GLU A 199 -7.83 5.16 31.15
CA GLU A 199 -6.78 6.17 30.99
C GLU A 199 -5.48 5.67 31.64
N GLU A 200 -4.46 5.36 30.83
CA GLU A 200 -3.12 5.15 31.36
C GLU A 200 -2.47 6.51 31.62
N PRO A 201 -1.95 6.74 32.84
CA PRO A 201 -1.25 7.98 33.16
C PRO A 201 0.05 8.03 32.34
N GLY A 202 0.21 9.10 31.56
CA GLY A 202 1.38 9.32 30.71
C GLY A 202 2.72 9.32 31.47
N PRO A 203 3.85 9.28 30.74
CA PRO A 203 5.18 9.07 31.31
C PRO A 203 5.54 10.17 32.31
N VAL A 204 5.72 9.76 33.57
CA VAL A 204 6.27 10.61 34.64
C VAL A 204 7.75 10.92 34.37
N THR A 205 8.00 12.03 33.67
CA THR A 205 9.12 12.88 34.06
C THR A 205 8.72 13.59 35.36
N PRO A 206 9.53 13.58 36.44
CA PRO A 206 9.21 14.37 37.64
C PRO A 206 9.43 15.86 37.33
N GLY A 207 8.43 16.47 36.68
CA GLY A 207 8.21 17.92 36.61
C GLY A 207 7.38 18.39 37.80
N PRO A 208 7.41 19.69 38.14
CA PRO A 208 6.93 20.19 39.42
C PRO A 208 5.43 19.90 39.58
N GLY A 209 5.02 19.67 40.83
CA GLY A 209 3.66 19.26 41.20
C GLY A 209 2.54 20.15 40.63
N PRO A 210 1.27 19.74 40.78
CA PRO A 210 0.13 20.31 40.06
C PRO A 210 0.14 21.83 40.18
N GLN A 211 0.43 22.48 39.05
CA GLN A 211 0.16 23.89 38.90
C GLN A 211 -1.36 24.05 38.97
N PRO A 212 -1.90 25.01 39.75
CA PRO A 212 -3.33 25.23 39.79
C PRO A 212 -3.85 25.42 38.36
N GLU A 213 -4.91 24.69 38.01
CA GLU A 213 -5.64 24.97 36.77
C GLU A 213 -5.99 26.46 36.76
N PRO A 214 -5.67 27.20 35.68
CA PRO A 214 -6.11 28.57 35.55
C PRO A 214 -7.65 28.61 35.65
N ASP A 215 -8.20 29.69 36.21
CA ASP A 215 -9.63 29.92 36.39
C ASP A 215 -10.42 29.73 35.07
N ALA A 216 -10.78 28.49 34.74
CA ALA A 216 -11.52 28.18 33.53
C ALA A 216 -12.95 28.70 33.67
N THR A 217 -13.37 29.53 32.71
CA THR A 217 -14.74 30.07 32.71
C THR A 217 -15.69 28.99 32.21
N LYS A 218 -16.55 28.48 33.09
CA LYS A 218 -17.59 27.51 32.73
C LYS A 218 -18.76 28.20 32.03
N VAL A 219 -19.21 27.61 30.92
CA VAL A 219 -20.35 28.09 30.12
C VAL A 219 -21.33 26.95 29.89
N THR A 220 -22.63 27.25 29.89
CA THR A 220 -23.72 26.26 29.71
C THR A 220 -24.70 26.68 28.61
N THR A 221 -24.50 27.86 28.01
CA THR A 221 -25.37 28.43 27.00
C THR A 221 -24.55 29.12 25.90
N GLU A 222 -25.14 29.28 24.72
CA GLU A 222 -24.54 30.03 23.62
C GLU A 222 -24.13 31.45 24.03
N ALA A 223 -25.00 32.18 24.75
CA ALA A 223 -24.73 33.55 25.18
C ALA A 223 -23.51 33.66 26.11
N GLU A 224 -23.32 32.68 27.01
CA GLU A 224 -22.15 32.62 27.90
C GLU A 224 -20.88 32.28 27.13
N LEU A 225 -20.95 31.33 26.18
CA LEU A 225 -19.83 30.98 25.31
C LEU A 225 -19.36 32.18 24.48
N LEU A 226 -20.30 32.90 23.85
CA LEU A 226 -20.00 34.10 23.07
C LEU A 226 -19.38 35.20 23.93
N ALA A 227 -19.94 35.46 25.13
CA ALA A 227 -19.39 36.44 26.05
C ALA A 227 -17.97 36.08 26.52
N ALA A 228 -17.70 34.79 26.76
CA ALA A 228 -16.37 34.32 27.15
C ALA A 228 -15.35 34.42 26.00
N LEU A 229 -15.78 34.21 24.75
CA LEU A 229 -14.94 34.43 23.57
C LEU A 229 -14.62 35.91 23.33
N GLU A 230 -15.55 36.82 23.65
CA GLU A 230 -15.32 38.27 23.57
C GLU A 230 -14.34 38.79 24.62
N ASP A 231 -14.33 38.21 25.82
CA ASP A 231 -13.40 38.57 26.88
C ASP A 231 -11.99 38.00 26.62
N LYS A 232 -11.09 38.87 26.16
CA LYS A 232 -9.69 38.54 25.85
C LYS A 232 -8.85 38.14 27.06
N THR A 233 -9.36 38.30 28.29
CA THR A 233 -8.65 37.87 29.50
C THR A 233 -8.87 36.39 29.82
N ILE A 234 -9.89 35.77 29.20
CA ILE A 234 -10.21 34.35 29.40
C ILE A 234 -9.40 33.50 28.42
N GLU A 235 -8.41 32.79 28.91
CA GLU A 235 -7.58 31.89 28.08
C GLU A 235 -8.18 30.50 27.91
N THR A 236 -9.05 30.08 28.85
CA THR A 236 -9.69 28.75 28.84
C THR A 236 -11.18 28.84 29.15
N ILE A 237 -11.98 28.18 28.31
CA ILE A 237 -13.44 28.09 28.41
C ILE A 237 -13.83 26.62 28.56
N THR A 238 -14.70 26.29 29.51
CA THR A 238 -15.22 24.94 29.69
C THR A 238 -16.71 24.89 29.35
N VAL A 239 -17.09 24.07 28.38
CA VAL A 239 -18.48 23.81 27.99
C VAL A 239 -19.05 22.74 28.92
N ALA A 240 -19.96 23.17 29.81
CA ALA A 240 -20.53 22.39 30.91
C ALA A 240 -22.06 22.15 30.74
N GLY A 241 -22.56 22.27 29.52
CA GLY A 241 -23.96 22.03 29.16
C GLY A 241 -24.14 21.91 27.65
N ASP A 242 -25.23 21.30 27.21
CA ASP A 242 -25.60 21.26 25.79
C ASP A 242 -25.80 22.68 25.25
N ILE A 243 -25.21 22.97 24.08
CA ILE A 243 -25.30 24.28 23.44
C ILE A 243 -25.81 24.11 22.01
N THR A 244 -26.93 24.74 21.69
CA THR A 244 -27.39 24.89 20.30
C THR A 244 -26.98 26.28 19.81
N LEU A 245 -26.18 26.33 18.76
CA LEU A 245 -25.75 27.56 18.12
C LEU A 245 -26.82 28.07 17.14
N THR A 246 -27.01 29.38 17.10
CA THR A 246 -27.94 30.06 16.18
C THR A 246 -27.23 30.66 14.96
N GLU A 247 -25.93 30.87 15.07
CA GLU A 247 -25.04 31.44 14.05
C GLU A 247 -23.72 30.65 14.00
N THR A 248 -22.88 30.92 12.99
CA THR A 248 -21.51 30.41 12.94
C THR A 248 -20.73 30.87 14.18
N LEU A 249 -20.12 29.93 14.91
CA LEU A 249 -19.22 30.26 16.02
C LEU A 249 -17.88 30.73 15.48
N VAL A 250 -17.54 32.00 15.68
CA VAL A 250 -16.28 32.59 15.20
C VAL A 250 -15.25 32.65 16.33
N ILE A 251 -14.09 32.02 16.12
CA ILE A 251 -12.94 32.04 17.03
C ILE A 251 -11.80 32.81 16.36
N ASN A 252 -11.54 34.03 16.82
CA ASN A 252 -10.58 34.96 16.20
C ASN A 252 -9.44 35.37 17.14
N ARG A 253 -9.19 34.58 18.19
CA ARG A 253 -8.08 34.72 19.13
C ARG A 253 -7.62 33.35 19.62
N ALA A 254 -6.39 33.27 20.11
CA ALA A 254 -5.91 32.12 20.84
C ALA A 254 -6.80 31.87 22.07
N VAL A 255 -7.26 30.63 22.23
CA VAL A 255 -8.14 30.20 23.31
C VAL A 255 -8.16 28.67 23.35
N THR A 256 -8.31 28.12 24.54
CA THR A 256 -8.61 26.71 24.76
C THR A 256 -10.09 26.54 25.11
N ILE A 257 -10.83 25.76 24.33
CA ILE A 257 -12.23 25.39 24.62
C ILE A 257 -12.26 23.89 24.92
N LEU A 258 -12.70 23.56 26.12
CA LEU A 258 -12.74 22.19 26.65
C LEU A 258 -14.19 21.77 26.88
N GLY A 259 -14.54 20.53 26.54
CA GLY A 259 -15.75 19.90 27.09
C GLY A 259 -15.54 19.57 28.57
N GLU A 260 -16.57 19.76 29.39
CA GLU A 260 -16.53 19.32 30.78
C GLU A 260 -16.39 17.80 30.85
N GLU A 261 -15.44 17.34 31.67
CA GLU A 261 -15.33 15.92 32.01
C GLU A 261 -16.55 15.50 32.84
N LEU A 262 -17.41 14.69 32.23
CA LEU A 262 -18.58 14.14 32.91
C LEU A 262 -18.25 12.80 33.57
N PRO A 263 -18.91 12.45 34.70
CA PRO A 263 -18.78 11.15 35.31
C PRO A 263 -19.12 10.06 34.28
N GLN A 264 -18.27 9.06 34.17
CA GLN A 264 -18.51 7.88 33.35
C GLN A 264 -19.85 7.25 33.76
N ILE A 265 -20.83 7.25 32.84
CA ILE A 265 -22.01 6.40 32.95
C ILE A 265 -21.61 5.04 32.36
N ASP A 266 -21.93 3.97 33.06
CA ASP A 266 -21.56 2.61 32.75
C ASP A 266 -21.95 2.15 31.32
N ARG A 267 -21.05 1.38 30.67
CA ARG A 267 -21.17 0.48 29.49
C ARG A 267 -22.12 0.85 28.31
N LYS A 268 -22.68 2.06 28.21
CA LYS A 268 -23.65 2.46 27.16
C LYS A 268 -23.47 3.87 26.59
N GLY A 269 -22.41 4.59 26.95
CA GLY A 269 -22.09 5.88 26.32
C GLY A 269 -21.21 6.73 27.23
N VAL A 270 -20.24 7.42 26.64
CA VAL A 270 -19.58 8.54 27.32
C VAL A 270 -20.65 9.60 27.50
N ALA A 271 -20.89 10.06 28.73
CA ALA A 271 -21.70 11.25 28.93
C ALA A 271 -20.90 12.43 28.37
N TYR A 272 -21.49 13.17 27.44
CA TYR A 272 -20.93 14.40 26.91
C TYR A 272 -22.01 15.46 26.79
N HIS A 273 -21.58 16.71 26.76
CA HIS A 273 -22.43 17.83 26.35
C HIS A 273 -22.30 18.00 24.84
N GLU A 274 -23.41 18.04 24.13
CA GLU A 274 -23.43 18.18 22.68
C GLU A 274 -23.48 19.66 22.27
N ILE A 275 -22.70 20.03 21.25
CA ILE A 275 -22.79 21.32 20.58
C ILE A 275 -23.47 21.12 19.23
N THR A 276 -24.74 21.49 19.13
CA THR A 276 -25.48 21.49 17.86
C THR A 276 -25.12 22.74 17.06
N LEU A 277 -24.55 22.55 15.87
CA LEU A 277 -24.11 23.63 14.99
C LEU A 277 -25.28 24.22 14.18
N ALA A 278 -25.19 25.52 13.89
CA ALA A 278 -26.24 26.25 13.19
C ALA A 278 -26.35 25.88 11.70
N ASP A 279 -27.56 26.01 11.13
CA ASP A 279 -27.80 25.91 9.68
C ASP A 279 -27.14 27.09 8.94
N ARG A 280 -25.87 26.89 8.58
CA ARG A 280 -24.98 27.84 7.91
C ARG A 280 -24.00 27.11 7.01
N ASP A 281 -23.30 27.85 6.15
CA ASP A 281 -22.22 27.28 5.34
C ASP A 281 -21.07 26.74 6.22
N VAL A 282 -20.78 27.41 7.34
CA VAL A 282 -19.74 27.01 8.28
C VAL A 282 -20.34 26.94 9.68
N GLY A 283 -20.10 25.85 10.41
CA GLY A 283 -20.53 25.71 11.81
C GLY A 283 -19.61 26.47 12.76
N ILE A 284 -18.33 26.12 12.79
CA ILE A 284 -17.28 26.78 13.58
C ILE A 284 -16.21 27.31 12.63
N GLN A 285 -15.87 28.58 12.76
CA GLN A 285 -14.87 29.26 11.96
C GLN A 285 -13.72 29.75 12.84
N VAL A 286 -12.51 29.27 12.57
CA VAL A 286 -11.29 29.63 13.29
C VAL A 286 -10.39 30.49 12.41
N TYR A 287 -10.01 31.66 12.92
CA TYR A 287 -9.19 32.68 12.25
C TYR A 287 -7.91 33.03 13.01
N SER A 288 -7.51 32.24 14.00
CA SER A 288 -6.39 32.56 14.90
C SER A 288 -5.46 31.38 15.12
N ASN A 289 -4.17 31.70 15.33
CA ASN A 289 -3.18 30.76 15.85
C ASN A 289 -3.52 30.33 17.27
N GLY A 290 -2.97 29.20 17.70
CA GLY A 290 -3.00 28.76 19.10
C GLY A 290 -4.40 28.49 19.64
N VAL A 291 -5.30 27.98 18.79
CA VAL A 291 -6.65 27.58 19.18
C VAL A 291 -6.65 26.10 19.49
N THR A 292 -7.13 25.73 20.68
CA THR A 292 -7.31 24.34 21.09
C THR A 292 -8.78 24.06 21.32
N LEU A 293 -9.31 23.04 20.64
CA LEU A 293 -10.64 22.47 20.85
C LEU A 293 -10.44 21.06 21.39
N GLN A 294 -10.97 20.77 22.58
CA GLN A 294 -10.69 19.48 23.21
C GLN A 294 -11.89 18.87 23.94
N ASN A 295 -12.11 17.57 23.74
CA ASN A 295 -13.21 16.80 24.33
C ASN A 295 -14.60 17.38 24.00
N LEU A 296 -14.79 17.86 22.77
CA LEU A 296 -16.04 18.48 22.32
C LEU A 296 -16.75 17.60 21.28
N TYR A 297 -18.08 17.53 21.37
CA TYR A 297 -18.92 16.66 20.55
C TYR A 297 -19.90 17.53 19.75
N TYR A 298 -19.90 17.39 18.43
CA TYR A 298 -20.58 18.30 17.52
C TYR A 298 -21.61 17.58 16.64
N ASP A 299 -22.85 18.07 16.67
CA ASP A 299 -23.83 17.75 15.64
C ASP A 299 -23.76 18.83 14.54
N ALA A 300 -23.24 18.44 13.38
CA ALA A 300 -23.11 19.28 12.20
C ALA A 300 -24.15 18.96 11.12
N SER A 301 -25.18 18.18 11.42
CA SER A 301 -26.19 17.71 10.45
C SER A 301 -26.96 18.84 9.74
N ALA A 302 -27.03 20.02 10.35
CA ALA A 302 -27.64 21.21 9.75
C ALA A 302 -26.65 22.05 8.91
N VAL A 303 -25.35 21.81 9.01
CA VAL A 303 -24.31 22.64 8.38
C VAL A 303 -24.18 22.31 6.90
N ASN A 304 -24.28 23.32 6.04
CA ASN A 304 -24.31 23.16 4.59
C ASN A 304 -22.96 22.77 3.96
N LYS A 305 -21.82 23.21 4.51
CA LYS A 305 -20.48 22.88 3.97
C LYS A 305 -19.51 22.38 5.02
N TYR A 306 -19.02 23.23 5.90
CA TYR A 306 -17.87 22.92 6.75
C TYR A 306 -18.25 22.90 8.23
N GLY A 307 -18.13 21.76 8.89
CA GLY A 307 -18.39 21.64 10.32
C GLY A 307 -17.47 22.56 11.13
N ILE A 308 -16.17 22.30 11.07
CA ILE A 308 -15.10 23.14 11.60
C ILE A 308 -14.22 23.56 10.44
N LYS A 309 -14.10 24.88 10.21
CA LYS A 309 -13.22 25.46 9.21
C LYS A 309 -12.14 26.28 9.90
N VAL A 310 -10.87 25.97 9.61
CA VAL A 310 -9.70 26.70 10.10
C VAL A 310 -8.99 27.30 8.91
N GLU A 311 -8.96 28.62 8.83
CA GLU A 311 -8.26 29.31 7.75
C GLU A 311 -7.81 30.72 8.17
N PRO A 312 -6.72 31.26 7.60
CA PRO A 312 -6.37 32.66 7.77
C PRO A 312 -7.46 33.58 7.23
N ILE A 313 -7.57 34.78 7.78
CA ILE A 313 -8.44 35.82 7.21
C ILE A 313 -7.94 36.16 5.80
N HIS A 314 -8.85 36.37 4.84
CA HIS A 314 -8.50 36.72 3.47
C HIS A 314 -7.48 37.87 3.39
N GLY A 315 -6.42 37.68 2.61
CA GLY A 315 -5.30 38.62 2.48
C GLY A 315 -4.17 38.44 3.51
N SER A 316 -4.26 37.44 4.37
CA SER A 316 -3.14 37.06 5.26
C SER A 316 -1.93 36.61 4.45
N THR A 317 -0.74 36.90 4.98
CA THR A 317 0.56 36.55 4.39
C THR A 317 1.25 35.40 5.12
N GLU A 318 0.59 34.78 6.11
CA GLU A 318 1.09 33.63 6.86
C GLU A 318 -0.02 32.58 7.07
N ARG A 319 0.36 31.30 7.12
CA ARG A 319 -0.51 30.19 7.53
C ARG A 319 -0.89 30.34 9.01
N LEU A 320 -2.06 29.84 9.40
CA LEU A 320 -2.41 29.74 10.82
C LEU A 320 -1.59 28.64 11.49
N SER A 321 -0.96 28.92 12.63
CA SER A 321 -0.14 27.94 13.36
C SER A 321 -0.81 27.42 14.62
N ASP A 322 -0.38 26.23 15.06
CA ASP A 322 -0.69 25.71 16.40
C ASP A 322 -2.18 25.51 16.67
N PHE A 323 -2.96 25.09 15.66
CA PHE A 323 -4.32 24.60 15.87
C PHE A 323 -4.30 23.17 16.41
N SER A 324 -5.08 22.91 17.46
CA SER A 324 -5.19 21.59 18.07
C SER A 324 -6.65 21.17 18.21
N LEU A 325 -7.02 20.02 17.66
CA LEU A 325 -8.30 19.36 17.87
C LEU A 325 -8.05 18.02 18.55
N ASN A 326 -8.38 17.88 19.83
CA ASN A 326 -7.98 16.74 20.65
C ASN A 326 -9.16 16.11 21.39
N GLY A 327 -9.54 14.88 21.05
CA GLY A 327 -10.69 14.21 21.68
C GLY A 327 -12.03 14.76 21.22
N GLY A 328 -13.08 13.92 21.32
CA GLY A 328 -14.43 14.27 20.88
C GLY A 328 -14.74 13.81 19.45
N SER A 329 -15.84 14.32 18.88
CA SER A 329 -16.28 13.93 17.53
C SER A 329 -17.15 14.98 16.85
N ILE A 330 -17.27 14.87 15.53
CA ILE A 330 -18.20 15.65 14.71
C ILE A 330 -18.91 14.75 13.69
N SER A 331 -20.17 15.05 13.41
CA SER A 331 -20.98 14.28 12.46
C SER A 331 -21.90 15.15 11.61
N GLY A 332 -21.97 14.88 10.31
CA GLY A 332 -23.13 15.29 9.48
C GLY A 332 -23.00 16.53 8.60
N SER A 333 -21.84 17.19 8.52
CA SER A 333 -21.73 18.41 7.68
C SER A 333 -21.85 18.12 6.17
N GLY A 334 -22.34 19.08 5.39
CA GLY A 334 -22.63 18.87 3.96
C GLY A 334 -21.42 18.73 3.03
N SER A 335 -20.22 19.17 3.42
CA SER A 335 -18.97 18.99 2.64
C SER A 335 -17.88 18.33 3.48
N SER A 336 -17.19 19.05 4.35
CA SER A 336 -16.17 18.46 5.22
C SER A 336 -16.44 18.76 6.68
N ASN A 337 -16.36 17.71 7.50
CA ASN A 337 -16.53 17.85 8.93
C ASN A 337 -15.43 18.71 9.53
N VAL A 338 -14.18 18.47 9.14
CA VAL A 338 -13.04 19.34 9.47
C VAL A 338 -12.33 19.78 8.19
N ASP A 339 -12.18 21.08 8.00
CA ASP A 339 -11.45 21.68 6.89
C ASP A 339 -10.31 22.56 7.45
N LEU A 340 -9.08 22.09 7.29
CA LEU A 340 -7.87 22.82 7.61
C LEU A 340 -7.33 23.41 6.31
N ASN A 341 -7.36 24.73 6.18
CA ASN A 341 -6.93 25.42 4.97
C ASN A 341 -5.88 26.48 5.30
N SER A 342 -4.69 26.36 4.70
CA SER A 342 -3.59 27.28 5.00
C SER A 342 -3.18 27.27 6.47
N VAL A 343 -3.02 26.07 7.05
CA VAL A 343 -2.56 25.88 8.44
C VAL A 343 -1.18 25.23 8.50
N THR A 344 -0.45 25.44 9.59
CA THR A 344 0.84 24.82 9.86
C THR A 344 0.98 24.34 11.30
N LYS A 345 1.86 23.35 11.56
CA LYS A 345 2.21 22.92 12.94
C LYS A 345 0.99 22.62 13.80
N SER A 346 0.03 21.93 13.20
CA SER A 346 -1.29 21.71 13.78
C SER A 346 -1.54 20.22 13.98
N ALA A 347 -2.43 19.86 14.90
CA ALA A 347 -2.69 18.46 15.21
C ALA A 347 -4.18 18.18 15.36
N ILE A 348 -4.60 17.01 14.88
CA ILE A 348 -5.86 16.37 15.22
C ILE A 348 -5.53 15.05 15.93
N THR A 349 -6.03 14.85 17.14
CA THR A 349 -5.66 13.69 17.96
C THR A 349 -6.88 13.09 18.64
N ASN A 350 -7.02 11.76 18.65
CA ASN A 350 -8.11 11.04 19.34
C ASN A 350 -9.53 11.51 18.92
N PHE A 351 -9.71 11.92 17.67
CA PHE A 351 -10.92 12.61 17.21
C PHE A 351 -11.71 11.79 16.18
N GLY A 352 -13.04 11.79 16.30
CA GLY A 352 -13.95 11.10 15.39
C GLY A 352 -14.59 12.02 14.34
N SER A 353 -14.69 11.57 13.09
CA SER A 353 -15.41 12.29 12.02
C SER A 353 -16.24 11.35 11.15
N THR A 354 -17.56 11.55 11.14
CA THR A 354 -18.50 10.66 10.45
C THR A 354 -19.59 11.38 9.66
N PHE A 355 -20.19 10.68 8.69
CA PHE A 355 -21.41 11.10 7.99
C PHE A 355 -21.36 12.46 7.28
N SER A 356 -20.18 12.92 6.85
CA SER A 356 -20.11 14.13 6.02
C SER A 356 -20.58 13.87 4.59
N GLY A 357 -21.16 14.88 3.95
CA GLY A 357 -21.55 14.88 2.54
C GLY A 357 -20.37 14.93 1.55
N GLY A 358 -19.14 15.05 2.05
CA GLY A 358 -17.89 15.01 1.29
C GLY A 358 -16.81 14.24 2.06
N ASN A 359 -15.67 14.86 2.38
CA ASN A 359 -14.58 14.20 3.10
C ASN A 359 -14.72 14.37 4.61
N GLY A 360 -14.35 13.37 5.40
CA GLY A 360 -14.31 13.51 6.85
C GLY A 360 -13.37 14.64 7.30
N ILE A 361 -12.11 14.58 6.86
CA ILE A 361 -11.11 15.62 7.15
C ILE A 361 -10.49 16.09 5.83
N THR A 362 -10.36 17.40 5.66
CA THR A 362 -9.72 18.02 4.50
C THR A 362 -8.53 18.87 4.97
N LEU A 363 -7.39 18.71 4.30
CA LEU A 363 -6.22 19.57 4.42
C LEU A 363 -5.98 20.23 3.07
N THR A 364 -6.02 21.54 3.03
CA THR A 364 -5.76 22.33 1.82
C THR A 364 -4.60 23.25 2.08
N ASP A 365 -3.58 23.20 1.23
CA ASP A 365 -2.40 24.06 1.32
C ASP A 365 -1.89 24.14 2.78
N SER A 366 -1.60 23.00 3.39
CA SER A 366 -1.30 22.93 4.83
C SER A 366 -0.01 22.18 5.10
N THR A 367 0.76 22.60 6.10
CA THR A 367 2.14 22.10 6.32
C THR A 367 2.37 21.58 7.73
N GLU A 368 3.20 20.56 7.94
CA GLU A 368 3.54 20.06 9.27
C GLU A 368 2.28 19.73 10.13
N VAL A 369 1.32 19.00 9.56
CA VAL A 369 0.07 18.62 10.27
C VAL A 369 0.06 17.14 10.61
N SER A 370 -0.27 16.81 11.86
CA SER A 370 -0.41 15.42 12.30
C SER A 370 -1.86 15.06 12.60
N LEU A 371 -2.38 14.01 11.96
CA LEU A 371 -3.59 13.31 12.35
C LEU A 371 -3.17 12.05 13.10
N THR A 372 -3.54 11.91 14.36
CA THR A 372 -3.08 10.80 15.22
C THR A 372 -4.23 10.15 15.95
N ASN A 373 -4.35 8.82 15.81
CA ASN A 373 -5.44 8.04 16.40
C ASN A 373 -6.83 8.64 16.06
N VAL A 374 -7.03 9.00 14.79
CA VAL A 374 -8.34 9.48 14.29
C VAL A 374 -9.24 8.31 13.91
N SER A 375 -10.56 8.49 14.06
CA SER A 375 -11.57 7.52 13.61
C SER A 375 -12.46 8.18 12.55
N VAL A 376 -12.27 7.81 11.28
CA VAL A 376 -12.91 8.47 10.14
C VAL A 376 -13.62 7.45 9.26
N TYR A 377 -14.94 7.51 9.20
CA TYR A 377 -15.75 6.55 8.44
C TYR A 377 -17.13 7.09 8.06
N SER A 378 -17.76 6.48 7.05
CA SER A 378 -19.09 6.82 6.53
C SER A 378 -19.19 8.23 5.94
N ASN A 379 -18.14 8.71 5.29
CA ASN A 379 -18.09 9.99 4.58
C ASN A 379 -18.23 9.79 3.07
N ALA A 380 -18.96 10.67 2.39
CA ALA A 380 -19.42 10.41 1.02
C ALA A 380 -18.31 10.41 -0.06
N TRP A 381 -17.23 11.18 0.11
CA TRP A 381 -16.17 11.33 -0.90
C TRP A 381 -14.84 10.69 -0.50
N GLY A 382 -14.66 10.33 0.77
CA GLY A 382 -13.43 9.74 1.28
C GLY A 382 -13.15 10.13 2.74
N GLY A 383 -12.11 9.54 3.31
CA GLY A 383 -11.75 9.76 4.71
C GLY A 383 -11.01 11.08 4.88
N VAL A 384 -9.78 11.13 4.37
CA VAL A 384 -8.91 12.31 4.40
C VAL A 384 -8.57 12.76 2.98
N ALA A 385 -8.82 14.04 2.69
CA ALA A 385 -8.42 14.66 1.43
C ALA A 385 -7.28 15.66 1.63
N LEU A 386 -6.28 15.59 0.76
CA LEU A 386 -5.15 16.51 0.72
C LEU A 386 -5.20 17.31 -0.58
N TYR A 387 -5.35 18.62 -0.50
CA TYR A 387 -5.36 19.50 -1.68
C TYR A 387 -4.13 20.40 -1.67
N SER A 388 -3.44 20.50 -2.81
CA SER A 388 -2.26 21.35 -2.94
C SER A 388 -2.58 22.86 -2.96
N LYS A 389 -3.76 23.29 -3.44
CA LYS A 389 -4.04 24.70 -3.71
C LYS A 389 -5.14 25.29 -2.83
N GLY A 390 -4.75 26.20 -1.94
CA GLY A 390 -5.66 27.10 -1.24
C GLY A 390 -6.09 28.23 -2.16
N GLY A 391 -7.32 28.19 -2.69
CA GLY A 391 -7.77 29.07 -3.78
C GLY A 391 -7.68 30.59 -3.56
N TYR A 392 -7.34 31.07 -2.35
CA TYR A 392 -7.39 32.50 -2.00
C TYR A 392 -6.12 33.06 -1.34
N PHE A 393 -5.08 32.26 -1.12
CA PHE A 393 -3.90 32.69 -0.36
C PHE A 393 -2.58 32.49 -1.14
N PRO A 394 -1.61 33.41 -1.02
CA PRO A 394 -0.40 33.43 -1.83
C PRO A 394 0.73 32.51 -1.28
N PHE A 395 0.38 31.38 -0.65
CA PHE A 395 1.39 30.51 -0.04
C PHE A 395 2.01 29.61 -1.09
N ASP A 396 3.25 29.91 -1.46
CA ASP A 396 4.06 29.07 -2.33
C ASP A 396 4.51 27.83 -1.52
N GLY A 397 4.01 26.64 -1.86
CA GLY A 397 4.52 25.38 -1.28
C GLY A 397 3.51 24.25 -1.10
N GLY A 398 2.21 24.50 -1.28
CA GLY A 398 1.19 23.46 -1.24
C GLY A 398 1.02 22.76 0.10
N THR A 399 0.63 21.48 0.08
CA THR A 399 0.41 20.69 1.29
C THR A 399 1.62 19.80 1.55
N SER A 400 2.28 19.91 2.71
CA SER A 400 3.48 19.10 2.97
C SER A 400 3.73 18.67 4.42
N GLY A 401 4.47 17.59 4.62
CA GLY A 401 4.86 17.14 5.95
C GLY A 401 3.67 16.67 6.79
N ILE A 402 2.77 15.91 6.19
CA ILE A 402 1.55 15.43 6.84
C ILE A 402 1.79 14.02 7.38
N THR A 403 1.47 13.78 8.65
CA THR A 403 1.49 12.42 9.23
C THR A 403 0.06 12.00 9.57
N ILE A 404 -0.34 10.80 9.17
CA ILE A 404 -1.70 10.29 9.37
C ILE A 404 -1.63 8.91 10.01
N SER A 405 -2.22 8.74 11.19
CA SER A 405 -2.47 7.45 11.85
C SER A 405 -3.87 7.40 12.44
N GLY A 406 -4.47 6.20 12.44
CA GLY A 406 -5.82 5.97 12.93
C GLY A 406 -6.60 4.95 12.11
N ASN A 407 -7.88 4.82 12.42
CA ASN A 407 -8.81 3.93 11.74
C ASN A 407 -9.61 4.72 10.71
N ILE A 408 -9.23 4.60 9.44
CA ILE A 408 -9.87 5.29 8.32
C ILE A 408 -10.43 4.24 7.36
N HIS A 409 -11.75 4.15 7.27
CA HIS A 409 -12.44 3.07 6.54
C HIS A 409 -13.20 3.53 5.29
N ASP A 410 -13.28 4.84 5.05
CA ASP A 410 -13.85 5.38 3.82
C ASP A 410 -13.02 4.95 2.60
N VAL A 411 -13.64 4.94 1.42
CA VAL A 411 -12.97 4.58 0.16
C VAL A 411 -13.10 5.75 -0.82
N PRO A 412 -11.99 6.42 -1.21
CA PRO A 412 -10.62 6.20 -0.73
C PRO A 412 -10.42 6.65 0.73
N ALA A 413 -9.54 5.95 1.46
CA ALA A 413 -9.23 6.28 2.85
C ALA A 413 -8.47 7.61 2.92
N VAL A 414 -7.45 7.74 2.07
CA VAL A 414 -6.72 8.99 1.85
C VAL A 414 -6.59 9.21 0.35
N TYR A 415 -6.75 10.45 -0.09
CA TYR A 415 -6.32 10.85 -1.42
C TYR A 415 -5.70 12.25 -1.42
N ALA A 416 -4.79 12.47 -2.35
CA ALA A 416 -4.21 13.75 -2.68
C ALA A 416 -4.76 14.25 -4.00
N GLN A 417 -4.96 15.56 -4.12
CA GLN A 417 -5.28 16.24 -5.37
C GLN A 417 -4.37 17.46 -5.56
N GLU A 418 -3.71 17.47 -6.70
CA GLU A 418 -2.76 18.51 -7.08
C GLU A 418 -3.37 19.50 -8.06
N HIS A 419 -2.75 20.67 -8.15
CA HIS A 419 -3.15 21.72 -9.09
C HIS A 419 -1.90 22.32 -9.71
N ASN A 420 -2.03 22.85 -10.92
CA ASN A 420 -0.89 23.45 -11.64
C ASN A 420 -0.13 24.43 -10.73
N SER A 421 1.17 24.17 -10.55
CA SER A 421 2.17 24.91 -9.77
C SER A 421 2.17 24.73 -8.24
N THR A 422 1.46 23.73 -7.68
CA THR A 422 1.49 23.38 -6.25
C THR A 422 1.43 21.87 -6.05
N SER A 423 2.15 21.33 -5.06
CA SER A 423 2.25 19.88 -4.81
C SER A 423 1.68 19.46 -3.45
N VAL A 424 1.45 18.15 -3.29
CA VAL A 424 1.17 17.45 -2.03
C VAL A 424 2.34 16.52 -1.72
N GLU A 425 3.14 16.85 -0.72
CA GLU A 425 4.43 16.17 -0.46
C GLU A 425 4.64 15.81 1.03
N GLY A 426 5.70 15.07 1.35
CA GLY A 426 6.06 14.78 2.73
C GLY A 426 4.99 14.00 3.50
N ILE A 427 4.18 13.18 2.82
CA ILE A 427 3.07 12.45 3.45
C ILE A 427 3.56 11.15 4.05
N ARG A 428 3.24 10.93 5.32
CA ARG A 428 3.48 9.69 6.07
C ARG A 428 2.14 9.07 6.46
N LEU A 429 1.90 7.86 5.99
CA LEU A 429 0.67 7.10 6.25
C LEU A 429 0.96 5.94 7.17
N ASP A 430 0.80 6.16 8.48
CA ASP A 430 0.87 5.13 9.52
C ASP A 430 -0.53 4.51 9.74
N LEU A 431 -1.21 4.13 8.65
CA LEU A 431 -2.59 3.60 8.66
C LEU A 431 -2.67 2.08 8.57
N PHE A 432 -1.66 1.43 7.97
CA PHE A 432 -1.75 0.06 7.48
C PHE A 432 -0.71 -0.89 8.10
N GLY A 433 -0.11 -0.50 9.23
CA GLY A 433 1.07 -1.18 9.80
C GLY A 433 2.34 -0.93 8.97
N ASN A 434 3.37 -1.77 9.13
CA ASN A 434 4.62 -1.73 8.34
C ASN A 434 4.42 -2.23 6.88
N SER A 435 3.20 -2.15 6.36
CA SER A 435 2.83 -2.67 5.04
C SER A 435 3.17 -1.66 3.95
N SER A 436 3.46 -2.17 2.76
CA SER A 436 3.55 -1.36 1.54
C SER A 436 2.29 -0.53 1.32
N VAL A 437 2.45 0.72 0.89
CA VAL A 437 1.33 1.57 0.47
C VAL A 437 1.26 1.56 -1.05
N TYR A 438 0.08 1.52 -1.62
CA TYR A 438 -0.13 1.55 -3.06
C TYR A 438 -0.88 2.83 -3.47
N GLY A 439 -0.38 3.52 -4.49
CA GLY A 439 -1.00 4.69 -5.08
C GLY A 439 -1.75 4.33 -6.36
N VAL A 440 -2.99 4.77 -6.49
CA VAL A 440 -3.69 4.82 -7.78
C VAL A 440 -3.71 6.28 -8.24
N SER A 441 -3.20 6.59 -9.41
CA SER A 441 -3.21 7.94 -9.98
C SER A 441 -4.22 8.05 -11.11
N ILE A 442 -5.09 9.06 -11.05
CA ILE A 442 -6.14 9.34 -12.04
C ILE A 442 -6.20 10.86 -12.25
N GLY A 443 -5.64 11.34 -13.36
CA GLY A 443 -5.53 12.77 -13.63
C GLY A 443 -4.68 13.48 -12.58
N ASP A 444 -5.26 14.47 -11.89
CA ASP A 444 -4.60 15.26 -10.83
C ASP A 444 -4.77 14.66 -9.42
N LYS A 445 -5.37 13.47 -9.30
CA LYS A 445 -5.64 12.79 -8.03
C LYS A 445 -4.78 11.55 -7.85
N THR A 446 -4.32 11.33 -6.62
CA THR A 446 -3.64 10.10 -6.17
C THR A 446 -4.36 9.54 -4.94
N MET A 447 -4.82 8.29 -5.00
CA MET A 447 -5.55 7.60 -3.94
C MET A 447 -4.64 6.54 -3.32
N PHE A 448 -4.65 6.41 -1.99
CA PHE A 448 -3.74 5.52 -1.27
C PHE A 448 -4.46 4.29 -0.71
N PHE A 449 -3.86 3.11 -0.91
CA PHE A 449 -4.41 1.80 -0.56
C PHE A 449 -3.40 0.94 0.21
N PRO A 450 -3.86 0.01 1.07
CA PRO A 450 -2.98 -0.88 1.83
C PRO A 450 -2.46 -2.09 1.05
N SER A 451 -2.98 -2.35 -0.15
CA SER A 451 -2.57 -3.49 -0.97
C SER A 451 -2.74 -3.21 -2.46
N GLU A 452 -1.92 -3.89 -3.27
CA GLU A 452 -1.99 -3.84 -4.72
C GLU A 452 -3.35 -4.29 -5.24
N GLY A 453 -3.93 -5.33 -4.63
CA GLY A 453 -5.24 -5.85 -5.01
C GLY A 453 -6.35 -4.82 -4.87
N LEU A 454 -6.37 -4.06 -3.77
CA LEU A 454 -7.36 -2.99 -3.57
C LEU A 454 -7.12 -1.80 -4.49
N ALA A 455 -5.85 -1.43 -4.70
CA ALA A 455 -5.47 -0.38 -5.64
C ALA A 455 -5.90 -0.74 -7.08
N SER A 456 -5.61 -1.96 -7.53
CA SER A 456 -5.95 -2.45 -8.87
C SER A 456 -7.46 -2.56 -9.09
N GLN A 457 -8.21 -3.02 -8.08
CA GLN A 457 -9.68 -3.05 -8.14
C GLN A 457 -10.26 -1.64 -8.26
N TYR A 458 -9.76 -0.69 -7.47
CA TYR A 458 -10.20 0.70 -7.56
C TYR A 458 -9.87 1.29 -8.94
N ALA A 459 -8.63 1.11 -9.41
CA ALA A 459 -8.20 1.58 -10.73
C ALA A 459 -9.09 1.05 -11.85
N ALA A 460 -9.32 -0.27 -11.88
CA ALA A 460 -10.18 -0.94 -12.87
C ALA A 460 -11.61 -0.38 -12.87
N ALA A 461 -12.20 -0.18 -11.69
CA ALA A 461 -13.54 0.38 -11.55
C ALA A 461 -13.64 1.83 -12.07
N GLN A 462 -12.55 2.61 -12.05
CA GLN A 462 -12.56 3.98 -12.54
C GLN A 462 -12.47 4.08 -14.07
N VAL A 463 -11.81 3.12 -14.72
CA VAL A 463 -11.61 3.10 -16.19
C VAL A 463 -12.66 2.28 -16.93
N GLU A 464 -13.42 1.42 -16.24
CA GLU A 464 -14.42 0.56 -16.86
C GLU A 464 -15.44 1.38 -17.69
N GLY A 465 -15.50 1.06 -19.00
CA GLY A 465 -16.41 1.72 -19.95
C GLY A 465 -16.01 3.13 -20.38
N LYS A 466 -14.80 3.61 -20.01
CA LYS A 466 -14.31 4.96 -20.35
C LYS A 466 -13.05 4.89 -21.20
N ALA A 467 -13.20 5.10 -22.51
CA ALA A 467 -12.13 4.91 -23.51
C ALA A 467 -10.93 5.86 -23.37
N ASP A 468 -11.08 6.98 -22.67
CA ASP A 468 -10.07 8.06 -22.57
C ASP A 468 -9.58 8.28 -21.13
N MET A 469 -9.86 7.36 -20.20
CA MET A 469 -9.36 7.45 -18.81
C MET A 469 -8.25 6.44 -18.58
N GLU A 470 -7.15 6.93 -18.03
CA GLU A 470 -6.01 6.13 -17.57
C GLU A 470 -5.96 6.15 -16.05
N ALA A 471 -5.74 4.98 -15.45
CA ALA A 471 -5.51 4.82 -14.02
C ALA A 471 -4.21 4.03 -13.84
N ILE A 472 -3.24 4.61 -13.14
CA ILE A 472 -1.91 4.03 -12.94
C ILE A 472 -1.83 3.51 -11.51
N VAL A 473 -1.48 2.24 -11.35
CA VAL A 473 -1.23 1.63 -10.04
C VAL A 473 0.27 1.63 -9.78
N SER A 474 0.68 2.06 -8.58
CA SER A 474 2.09 2.17 -8.20
C SER A 474 2.32 1.68 -6.77
N LEU A 475 3.42 0.97 -6.55
CA LEU A 475 3.92 0.66 -5.20
C LEU A 475 4.65 1.89 -4.65
N LEU A 476 4.31 2.30 -3.42
CA LEU A 476 4.93 3.41 -2.71
C LEU A 476 5.78 2.85 -1.55
N SER A 477 7.08 3.14 -1.56
CA SER A 477 8.03 2.62 -0.58
C SER A 477 7.65 3.01 0.86
N PRO A 478 7.52 2.04 1.80
CA PRO A 478 6.93 2.32 3.10
C PRO A 478 7.79 3.09 4.12
N ASN A 479 9.05 3.49 3.85
CA ASN A 479 9.89 4.12 4.88
C ASN A 479 11.12 4.95 4.41
N GLN A 480 11.06 5.62 3.26
CA GLN A 480 11.98 6.75 3.00
C GLN A 480 11.21 8.06 3.16
N ALA A 481 11.83 8.99 3.89
CA ALA A 481 11.25 10.30 4.16
C ALA A 481 10.82 10.99 2.86
N GLY A 482 9.52 11.26 2.76
CA GLY A 482 8.97 12.20 1.79
C GLY A 482 8.60 11.58 0.45
N TYR A 483 7.31 11.33 0.28
CA TYR A 483 6.67 11.46 -1.02
C TYR A 483 6.94 12.90 -1.52
N SER A 484 7.75 13.12 -2.55
CA SER A 484 7.81 14.41 -3.26
C SER A 484 7.09 14.22 -4.59
N ALA A 485 6.07 15.04 -4.79
CA ALA A 485 5.10 14.98 -5.87
C ALA A 485 5.34 16.06 -6.92
N ASP A 486 6.51 16.68 -6.92
CA ASP A 486 6.82 17.86 -7.73
C ASP A 486 6.80 17.66 -9.27
N THR A 487 6.43 16.49 -9.82
CA THR A 487 6.32 16.30 -11.29
C THR A 487 5.22 15.36 -11.79
N GLY A 488 4.46 14.67 -10.94
CA GLY A 488 3.63 13.55 -11.40
C GLY A 488 4.44 12.35 -11.94
N LYS A 489 5.74 12.26 -11.61
CA LYS A 489 6.58 11.09 -11.86
C LYS A 489 7.04 10.50 -10.52
N ILE A 490 6.88 9.19 -10.38
CA ILE A 490 7.30 8.37 -9.22
C ILE A 490 8.82 8.54 -9.03
N ILE A 491 9.29 8.51 -7.77
CA ILE A 491 10.71 8.39 -7.46
C ILE A 491 11.03 6.89 -7.32
N GLY A 492 11.49 6.24 -8.40
CA GLY A 492 11.79 4.82 -8.50
C GLY A 492 10.55 3.93 -8.57
N ALA A 493 10.30 3.32 -9.73
CA ALA A 493 9.09 2.54 -10.00
C ALA A 493 9.39 1.05 -10.25
N HIS A 494 8.48 0.17 -9.81
CA HIS A 494 8.39 -1.18 -10.38
C HIS A 494 7.55 -1.11 -11.66
N ILE A 495 8.18 -1.31 -12.81
CA ILE A 495 7.55 -1.19 -14.13
C ILE A 495 7.51 -2.57 -14.79
N SER A 496 6.31 -3.07 -15.05
CA SER A 496 6.12 -4.34 -15.75
C SER A 496 5.47 -4.10 -17.11
N GLY A 497 6.11 -4.58 -18.19
CA GLY A 497 5.53 -4.68 -19.52
C GLY A 497 4.66 -5.92 -19.70
N THR A 498 4.18 -6.13 -20.91
CA THR A 498 3.35 -7.26 -21.32
C THR A 498 4.16 -8.30 -22.10
N ASP A 499 3.58 -9.43 -22.47
CA ASP A 499 4.22 -10.37 -23.41
C ASP A 499 4.18 -9.89 -24.88
N GLY A 500 4.09 -8.57 -25.12
CA GLY A 500 4.10 -7.94 -26.44
C GLY A 500 5.35 -7.08 -26.65
N SER A 501 5.54 -6.50 -27.84
CA SER A 501 6.62 -5.52 -28.05
C SER A 501 6.25 -4.18 -27.42
N ASP A 502 6.89 -3.85 -26.31
CA ASP A 502 6.59 -2.69 -25.49
C ASP A 502 7.60 -1.55 -25.67
N THR A 503 7.18 -0.33 -25.32
CA THR A 503 8.07 0.83 -25.19
C THR A 503 7.87 1.39 -23.79
N ILE A 504 8.88 1.24 -22.96
CA ILE A 504 8.88 1.52 -21.52
C ILE A 504 9.82 2.71 -21.28
N GLU A 505 9.32 3.76 -20.66
CA GLU A 505 10.16 4.88 -20.18
C GLU A 505 10.34 4.76 -18.66
N GLY A 506 11.60 4.78 -18.19
CA GLY A 506 11.93 4.82 -16.76
C GLY A 506 11.43 6.10 -16.07
N THR A 507 11.34 6.09 -14.75
CA THR A 507 10.91 7.22 -13.93
C THR A 507 12.08 8.10 -13.48
N LEU A 508 11.91 8.89 -12.41
CA LEU A 508 13.03 9.59 -11.78
C LEU A 508 13.49 8.70 -10.62
N GLY A 509 14.78 8.52 -10.37
CA GLY A 509 15.26 7.62 -9.30
C GLY A 509 15.11 6.12 -9.59
N ASN A 510 15.75 5.29 -8.77
CA ASN A 510 15.99 3.87 -9.01
C ASN A 510 14.75 3.03 -9.39
N ASP A 511 14.64 2.64 -10.64
CA ASP A 511 13.57 1.80 -11.17
C ASP A 511 13.87 0.29 -11.02
N PHE A 512 12.82 -0.53 -11.04
CA PHE A 512 12.89 -1.99 -11.25
C PHE A 512 12.00 -2.35 -12.44
N ILE A 513 12.58 -2.76 -13.56
CA ILE A 513 11.87 -2.92 -14.84
C ILE A 513 11.89 -4.37 -15.30
N SER A 514 10.71 -4.92 -15.63
CA SER A 514 10.52 -6.24 -16.24
C SER A 514 9.67 -6.08 -17.50
N ALA A 515 10.25 -6.17 -18.69
CA ALA A 515 9.53 -5.86 -19.92
C ALA A 515 8.53 -6.93 -20.38
N GLY A 516 8.67 -8.18 -19.90
CA GLY A 516 7.88 -9.31 -20.41
C GLY A 516 8.53 -9.94 -21.64
N ALA A 517 7.82 -10.83 -22.34
CA ALA A 517 8.32 -11.41 -23.60
C ALA A 517 8.03 -10.47 -24.77
N GLY A 518 8.98 -10.21 -25.68
CA GLY A 518 8.68 -9.20 -26.71
C GLY A 518 9.87 -8.74 -27.52
N ASN A 519 9.74 -7.57 -28.14
CA ASN A 519 10.89 -6.84 -28.67
C ASN A 519 10.78 -5.45 -28.06
N ASP A 520 11.38 -5.27 -26.90
CA ASP A 520 11.03 -4.14 -26.05
C ASP A 520 12.03 -3.00 -26.19
N ILE A 521 11.56 -1.78 -25.97
CA ILE A 521 12.40 -0.58 -25.92
C ILE A 521 12.28 0.02 -24.53
N ILE A 522 13.35 0.00 -23.75
CA ILE A 522 13.41 0.57 -22.39
C ILE A 522 14.27 1.83 -22.44
N ASP A 523 13.69 2.99 -22.15
CA ASP A 523 14.37 4.29 -22.17
C ASP A 523 14.60 4.82 -20.75
N LEU A 524 15.86 4.82 -20.31
CA LEU A 524 16.35 5.31 -19.02
C LEU A 524 17.07 6.66 -19.14
N THR A 525 16.89 7.40 -20.23
CA THR A 525 17.64 8.65 -20.48
C THR A 525 17.18 9.85 -19.65
N ALA A 526 16.21 9.65 -18.74
CA ALA A 526 15.66 10.72 -17.92
C ALA A 526 16.75 11.38 -17.03
N PRO A 527 16.80 12.73 -16.95
CA PRO A 527 17.68 13.40 -16.00
C PRO A 527 17.33 12.98 -14.57
N MET A 528 18.31 12.51 -13.80
CA MET A 528 18.11 11.96 -12.45
C MET A 528 17.33 10.63 -12.43
N SER A 529 17.52 9.76 -13.44
CA SER A 529 16.95 8.39 -13.48
C SER A 529 17.34 7.53 -12.28
N GLY A 530 18.47 7.79 -11.60
CA GLY A 530 18.86 6.98 -10.44
C GLY A 530 19.67 5.75 -10.84
N SER A 531 19.61 4.71 -10.02
CA SER A 531 20.24 3.41 -10.22
C SER A 531 19.17 2.38 -10.55
N ASP A 532 19.02 2.07 -11.83
CA ASP A 532 17.89 1.28 -12.33
C ASP A 532 18.23 -0.21 -12.43
N THR A 533 17.33 -1.09 -12.01
CA THR A 533 17.46 -2.54 -12.14
C THR A 533 16.57 -3.06 -13.26
N VAL A 534 17.15 -3.58 -14.34
CA VAL A 534 16.37 -4.17 -15.46
C VAL A 534 16.51 -5.68 -15.45
N TYR A 535 15.38 -6.38 -15.47
CA TYR A 535 15.30 -7.84 -15.50
C TYR A 535 14.91 -8.34 -16.90
N PHE A 536 15.72 -9.24 -17.45
CA PHE A 536 15.39 -10.01 -18.66
C PHE A 536 15.31 -11.49 -18.34
N ASP A 537 14.19 -12.11 -18.75
CA ASP A 537 14.08 -13.57 -18.80
C ASP A 537 14.65 -14.06 -20.13
N THR A 538 15.82 -14.69 -20.08
CA THR A 538 16.51 -15.16 -21.30
C THR A 538 15.78 -16.31 -22.03
N ALA A 539 14.63 -16.78 -21.52
CA ALA A 539 13.81 -17.83 -22.14
C ALA A 539 12.81 -17.32 -23.20
N ASP A 540 12.63 -16.00 -23.35
CA ASP A 540 11.55 -15.38 -24.15
C ASP A 540 11.83 -15.25 -25.66
N GLY A 541 13.10 -15.29 -26.08
CA GLY A 541 13.50 -15.20 -27.49
C GLY A 541 13.29 -13.83 -28.14
N GLY A 542 13.11 -12.79 -27.33
CA GLY A 542 12.88 -11.40 -27.73
C GLY A 542 14.13 -10.64 -28.20
N HIS A 543 13.91 -9.50 -28.87
CA HIS A 543 14.96 -8.52 -29.20
C HIS A 543 14.74 -7.20 -28.46
N ASP A 544 15.43 -7.03 -27.35
CA ASP A 544 15.22 -5.86 -26.48
C ASP A 544 16.31 -4.80 -26.63
N THR A 545 15.91 -3.56 -26.44
CA THR A 545 16.72 -2.36 -26.60
C THR A 545 16.65 -1.50 -25.34
N ILE A 546 17.77 -1.32 -24.65
CA ILE A 546 17.86 -0.36 -23.54
C ILE A 546 18.60 0.91 -24.01
N ILE A 547 18.02 2.07 -23.72
CA ILE A 547 18.56 3.39 -24.02
C ILE A 547 18.94 4.04 -22.68
N GLY A 548 20.15 4.61 -22.56
CA GLY A 548 20.56 5.39 -21.38
C GLY A 548 21.26 4.65 -20.23
N PHE A 549 21.39 3.31 -20.31
CA PHE A 549 21.95 2.48 -19.23
C PHE A 549 23.45 2.73 -18.96
N ARG A 550 23.81 2.88 -17.67
CA ARG A 550 25.19 3.07 -17.18
C ARG A 550 25.62 1.89 -16.30
N ALA A 551 26.48 1.02 -16.81
CA ALA A 551 26.95 -0.15 -16.06
C ALA A 551 27.72 0.25 -14.79
N ALA A 552 27.36 -0.37 -13.66
CA ALA A 552 28.03 -0.18 -12.38
C ALA A 552 29.54 -0.45 -12.45
N GLY A 553 30.34 0.57 -12.15
CA GLY A 553 31.79 0.52 -12.08
C GLY A 553 32.31 0.70 -10.65
N GLU A 554 33.55 0.27 -10.37
CA GLU A 554 34.11 0.21 -8.99
C GLU A 554 34.21 1.55 -8.23
N VAL A 555 33.91 2.70 -8.84
CA VAL A 555 33.72 3.95 -8.10
C VAL A 555 32.24 4.08 -7.84
N PHE A 556 31.82 3.78 -6.60
CA PHE A 556 30.45 3.97 -6.10
C PHE A 556 29.91 5.36 -6.47
N HIS A 557 29.25 5.45 -7.62
CA HIS A 557 28.39 6.56 -7.98
C HIS A 557 26.98 6.09 -7.63
N PRO A 558 26.22 6.86 -6.84
CA PRO A 558 24.85 6.48 -6.44
C PRO A 558 23.83 6.57 -7.60
N GLN A 559 24.27 6.42 -8.86
CA GLN A 559 23.52 6.60 -10.11
C GLN A 559 23.90 5.53 -11.16
N ASP A 560 24.35 4.36 -10.71
CA ASP A 560 24.76 3.26 -11.59
C ASP A 560 23.61 2.25 -11.77
N ASP A 561 23.35 1.81 -12.99
CA ASP A 561 22.27 0.86 -13.33
C ASP A 561 22.76 -0.60 -13.26
N ILE A 562 21.85 -1.51 -12.88
CA ILE A 562 22.07 -2.94 -12.70
C ILE A 562 21.26 -3.72 -13.75
N LEU A 563 21.93 -4.57 -14.54
CA LEU A 563 21.27 -5.48 -15.48
C LEU A 563 21.27 -6.89 -14.89
N VAL A 564 20.09 -7.48 -14.76
CA VAL A 564 19.88 -8.84 -14.25
C VAL A 564 19.39 -9.74 -15.39
N LEU A 565 20.13 -10.81 -15.67
CA LEU A 565 19.79 -11.83 -16.66
C LEU A 565 19.55 -13.15 -15.94
N GLU A 566 18.34 -13.69 -15.98
CA GLU A 566 18.02 -15.00 -15.39
C GLU A 566 17.52 -15.99 -16.45
N GLY A 567 17.84 -17.28 -16.25
CA GLY A 567 17.53 -18.38 -17.17
C GLY A 567 18.62 -19.46 -17.22
N ALA A 568 18.26 -20.66 -17.69
CA ALA A 568 19.18 -21.79 -17.77
C ALA A 568 20.25 -21.55 -18.85
N ALA A 569 21.41 -21.05 -18.42
CA ALA A 569 22.57 -20.83 -19.26
C ALA A 569 22.94 -22.08 -20.07
N ASP A 570 22.91 -21.98 -21.40
CA ASP A 570 23.69 -22.89 -22.23
C ASP A 570 25.15 -22.42 -22.20
N LEU A 571 25.84 -22.92 -21.17
CA LEU A 571 27.29 -23.06 -20.99
C LEU A 571 28.17 -22.50 -22.13
N LEU A 572 28.58 -21.22 -22.06
CA LEU A 572 30.00 -20.76 -22.08
C LEU A 572 30.09 -19.21 -22.20
N SER A 573 30.81 -18.62 -21.24
CA SER A 573 31.33 -17.24 -21.10
C SER A 573 30.38 -16.08 -20.70
N VAL A 574 30.10 -15.99 -19.39
CA VAL A 574 30.17 -14.71 -18.68
C VAL A 574 31.56 -14.63 -18.06
N ALA A 575 32.44 -13.77 -18.57
CA ALA A 575 33.78 -13.59 -17.99
C ALA A 575 33.74 -12.46 -16.95
N PHE A 576 33.72 -12.84 -15.67
CA PHE A 576 34.13 -11.97 -14.57
C PHE A 576 35.66 -11.95 -14.47
N VAL A 577 36.24 -10.77 -14.25
CA VAL A 577 37.55 -10.65 -13.60
C VAL A 577 37.43 -9.61 -12.48
N TYR A 578 37.53 -10.09 -11.25
CA TYR A 578 37.84 -9.31 -10.04
C TYR A 578 39.38 -9.26 -9.92
N ASP A 579 39.97 -8.09 -9.66
CA ASP A 579 40.95 -7.89 -8.57
C ASP A 579 41.59 -6.47 -8.57
N GLU A 580 41.43 -5.80 -7.44
CA GLU A 580 42.40 -4.93 -6.74
C GLU A 580 42.95 -3.62 -7.37
N ILE A 581 42.62 -2.51 -6.68
CA ILE A 581 43.54 -1.58 -5.97
C ILE A 581 43.70 -0.11 -6.48
N HIS A 582 43.26 0.79 -5.58
CA HIS A 582 43.73 2.11 -5.12
C HIS A 582 44.04 3.29 -6.05
N ALA A 583 43.55 4.45 -5.59
CA ALA A 583 43.78 5.82 -6.06
C ALA A 583 45.21 6.33 -5.81
N GLU A 584 45.68 7.28 -6.64
CA GLU A 584 46.05 8.64 -6.19
C GLU A 584 46.41 9.62 -7.34
N GLU A 585 46.09 10.89 -7.05
CA GLU A 585 46.55 12.20 -7.56
C GLU A 585 46.44 12.57 -9.06
N ASP A 586 45.71 13.67 -9.28
CA ASP A 586 45.63 14.57 -10.46
C ASP A 586 44.69 14.22 -11.63
N GLY A 587 43.39 14.51 -11.40
CA GLY A 587 42.59 15.37 -12.30
C GLY A 587 41.94 14.76 -13.55
N PHE A 588 40.60 14.81 -13.60
CA PHE A 588 39.72 14.51 -14.75
C PHE A 588 39.81 15.55 -15.89
N ASP A 589 39.66 15.12 -17.16
CA ASP A 589 38.74 15.72 -18.17
C ASP A 589 38.60 14.79 -19.41
N PHE A 590 37.37 14.67 -19.92
CA PHE A 590 36.86 13.70 -20.92
C PHE A 590 37.00 14.20 -22.37
N ASP A 591 37.24 13.33 -23.37
CA ASP A 591 36.50 13.37 -24.66
C ASP A 591 36.90 12.31 -25.72
N GLN A 592 35.89 11.49 -26.19
CA GLN A 592 35.69 10.56 -27.39
C GLN A 592 36.16 9.06 -27.69
N ASN A 593 35.86 7.98 -26.95
CA ASN A 593 36.24 6.56 -27.18
C ASN A 593 34.95 5.77 -27.12
N THR A 594 34.59 5.15 -28.25
CA THR A 594 33.64 4.05 -28.36
C THR A 594 34.43 2.75 -28.42
N VAL A 595 33.94 1.70 -27.77
CA VAL A 595 34.36 0.31 -27.96
C VAL A 595 33.10 -0.50 -28.26
N ASP A 596 33.13 -1.30 -29.33
CA ASP A 596 32.05 -2.20 -29.71
C ASP A 596 32.22 -3.57 -29.04
N VAL A 597 31.18 -4.07 -28.38
CA VAL A 597 31.10 -5.47 -27.92
C VAL A 597 29.77 -6.06 -28.41
N VAL A 598 29.86 -7.17 -29.14
CA VAL A 598 28.73 -7.96 -29.64
C VAL A 598 28.60 -9.21 -28.78
N LEU A 599 27.47 -9.39 -28.10
CA LEU A 599 27.11 -10.66 -27.45
C LEU A 599 26.02 -11.32 -28.30
N ASN A 600 26.38 -12.40 -28.99
CA ASN A 600 25.46 -13.19 -29.80
C ASN A 600 24.77 -14.23 -28.92
N PHE A 601 23.45 -14.15 -28.78
CA PHE A 601 22.64 -15.22 -28.21
C PHE A 601 22.10 -16.11 -29.35
N VAL A 602 22.04 -17.42 -29.12
CA VAL A 602 21.50 -18.37 -30.12
C VAL A 602 20.01 -18.08 -30.29
N ALA A 603 19.56 -18.01 -31.55
CA ALA A 603 18.22 -17.59 -32.01
C ALA A 603 18.01 -16.08 -32.31
N GLY A 604 19.09 -15.28 -32.35
CA GLY A 604 19.09 -14.01 -33.08
C GLY A 604 18.94 -12.74 -32.25
N GLY A 605 18.71 -12.82 -30.93
CA GLY A 605 18.66 -11.66 -30.04
C GLY A 605 19.98 -10.88 -29.97
N SER A 606 19.91 -9.55 -29.91
CA SER A 606 21.06 -8.65 -29.75
C SER A 606 20.69 -7.43 -28.90
N VAL A 607 21.52 -7.04 -27.94
CA VAL A 607 21.45 -5.74 -27.23
C VAL A 607 22.49 -4.79 -27.82
N THR A 608 22.12 -3.54 -28.09
CA THR A 608 23.03 -2.53 -28.67
C THR A 608 23.17 -1.30 -27.76
N PHE A 609 24.36 -1.09 -27.19
CA PHE A 609 24.68 0.09 -26.38
C PHE A 609 25.26 1.22 -27.24
N LYS A 610 24.43 2.14 -27.71
CA LYS A 610 24.84 3.13 -28.72
C LYS A 610 25.54 4.40 -28.19
N ASP A 611 25.64 4.65 -26.89
CA ASP A 611 26.07 5.98 -26.40
C ASP A 611 27.38 6.07 -25.59
N PHE A 612 28.21 5.02 -25.48
CA PHE A 612 29.51 5.15 -24.80
C PHE A 612 30.59 5.78 -25.70
N ILE A 613 30.55 7.11 -25.92
CA ILE A 613 31.63 7.89 -26.59
C ILE A 613 32.37 8.78 -25.55
N GLY A 614 33.60 8.41 -25.15
CA GLY A 614 34.55 9.24 -24.34
C GLY A 614 36.07 8.79 -24.21
N GLN A 615 37.03 9.33 -24.99
CA GLN A 615 38.50 9.15 -25.25
C GLN A 615 39.18 9.94 -24.11
N LYS A 616 40.46 9.76 -23.74
CA LYS A 616 41.69 9.35 -24.46
C LYS A 616 42.74 9.01 -23.37
N THR A 617 43.71 8.09 -23.47
CA THR A 617 44.95 8.21 -24.26
C THR A 617 45.90 6.98 -24.10
N ASN A 618 46.54 6.59 -25.22
CA ASN A 618 47.94 6.12 -25.37
C ASN A 618 48.44 4.74 -24.87
N THR A 619 47.92 3.64 -25.42
CA THR A 619 48.75 2.54 -26.01
C THR A 619 47.84 1.69 -26.88
N GLY A 620 48.13 1.56 -28.19
CA GLY A 620 47.32 0.73 -29.09
C GLY A 620 47.34 -0.76 -28.73
N PRO A 621 46.33 -1.54 -29.14
CA PRO A 621 46.24 -2.97 -28.81
C PRO A 621 47.36 -3.77 -29.51
N TRP A 622 48.08 -4.60 -28.75
CA TRP A 622 49.09 -5.54 -29.27
C TRP A 622 48.43 -6.86 -29.67
N PHE A 623 48.48 -7.19 -30.96
CA PHE A 623 48.06 -8.49 -31.51
C PHE A 623 49.26 -9.45 -31.54
N ASN A 624 49.10 -10.69 -31.09
CA ASN A 624 50.16 -11.70 -31.12
C ASN A 624 50.14 -12.52 -32.42
N ASN A 625 51.30 -13.06 -32.79
CA ASN A 625 51.61 -13.52 -34.14
C ASN A 625 51.08 -14.93 -34.47
N GLU A 626 50.34 -15.56 -33.56
CA GLU A 626 49.97 -16.97 -33.62
C GLU A 626 48.48 -17.19 -33.92
N THR A 627 47.71 -16.11 -34.04
CA THR A 627 46.25 -16.18 -34.14
C THR A 627 45.80 -15.99 -35.59
N SER A 628 44.94 -16.90 -36.09
CA SER A 628 44.36 -16.85 -37.44
C SER A 628 42.91 -16.38 -37.36
N TYR A 629 42.53 -15.45 -38.22
CA TYR A 629 41.24 -14.78 -38.17
C TYR A 629 40.44 -15.03 -39.45
N HIS A 630 39.15 -15.35 -39.29
CA HIS A 630 38.19 -15.50 -40.39
C HIS A 630 37.32 -14.26 -40.51
N PHE A 631 36.96 -13.87 -41.73
CA PHE A 631 36.13 -12.70 -41.99
C PHE A 631 35.10 -12.97 -43.08
N GLU A 632 33.90 -12.45 -42.87
CA GLU A 632 32.80 -12.43 -43.82
C GLU A 632 32.29 -11.00 -44.02
N VAL A 633 32.10 -10.60 -45.28
CA VAL A 633 31.64 -9.26 -45.63
C VAL A 633 30.12 -9.25 -45.72
N ILE A 634 29.47 -8.56 -44.78
CA ILE A 634 28.01 -8.48 -44.73
C ILE A 634 27.51 -7.56 -45.85
N GLY A 635 26.87 -8.17 -46.84
CA GLY A 635 26.28 -7.50 -48.00
C GLY A 635 26.61 -8.11 -49.37
N ASP A 636 27.72 -8.87 -49.48
CA ASP A 636 28.14 -9.50 -50.75
C ASP A 636 28.61 -10.97 -50.62
N GLY A 637 28.59 -11.55 -49.41
CA GLY A 637 28.76 -12.99 -49.19
C GLY A 637 30.16 -13.57 -49.46
N ALA A 638 31.19 -12.72 -49.48
CA ALA A 638 32.58 -13.16 -49.64
C ALA A 638 33.24 -13.45 -48.28
N ILE A 639 33.88 -14.62 -48.16
CA ILE A 639 34.55 -15.11 -46.94
C ILE A 639 36.06 -15.29 -47.22
N GLY A 640 36.91 -14.86 -46.29
CA GLY A 640 38.37 -15.02 -46.36
C GLY A 640 39.04 -15.29 -45.00
N THR A 641 40.32 -15.67 -45.02
CA THR A 641 41.11 -16.03 -43.82
C THR A 641 42.48 -15.34 -43.84
N TYR A 642 42.92 -14.76 -42.71
CA TYR A 642 44.19 -14.04 -42.59
C TYR A 642 44.95 -14.43 -41.32
N THR A 643 46.29 -14.43 -41.42
CA THR A 643 47.20 -14.67 -40.29
C THR A 643 48.38 -13.72 -40.43
N GLY A 644 48.54 -12.76 -39.52
CA GLY A 644 49.62 -11.77 -39.56
C GLY A 644 49.57 -10.76 -38.40
N PRO A 645 50.68 -10.06 -38.11
CA PRO A 645 50.87 -9.34 -36.85
C PRO A 645 50.17 -7.97 -36.76
N ASN A 646 49.69 -7.39 -37.88
CA ASN A 646 49.16 -6.02 -37.92
C ASN A 646 47.79 -5.95 -38.64
N LEU A 647 46.74 -6.32 -37.91
CA LEU A 647 45.40 -6.59 -38.46
C LEU A 647 44.71 -5.38 -39.10
N ILE A 648 44.91 -4.15 -38.61
CA ILE A 648 44.11 -2.98 -39.02
C ILE A 648 44.58 -2.35 -40.34
N GLU A 649 45.88 -2.20 -40.57
CA GLU A 649 46.38 -1.60 -41.82
C GLU A 649 46.28 -2.57 -43.01
N ASP A 650 46.48 -3.87 -42.78
CA ASP A 650 46.44 -4.89 -43.83
C ASP A 650 45.00 -5.14 -44.34
N VAL A 651 43.99 -5.08 -43.47
CA VAL A 651 42.56 -5.23 -43.83
C VAL A 651 42.04 -4.01 -44.60
N LYS A 652 42.47 -2.79 -44.21
CA LYS A 652 42.18 -1.56 -44.97
C LYS A 652 42.80 -1.58 -46.37
N ALA A 653 44.00 -2.15 -46.51
CA ALA A 653 44.67 -2.29 -47.80
C ALA A 653 43.98 -3.28 -48.77
N LEU A 654 43.22 -4.26 -48.25
CA LEU A 654 42.52 -5.27 -49.05
C LEU A 654 41.10 -4.86 -49.48
N PHE A 655 40.37 -4.08 -48.67
CA PHE A 655 38.91 -3.87 -48.87
C PHE A 655 38.42 -2.41 -48.81
N GLY A 656 39.26 -1.44 -48.47
CA GLY A 656 38.92 -0.01 -48.45
C GLY A 656 38.06 0.45 -47.26
N ASP A 657 37.78 1.75 -47.19
CA ASP A 657 37.30 2.44 -45.97
C ASP A 657 35.78 2.30 -45.67
N SER A 658 35.03 1.49 -46.41
CA SER A 658 33.55 1.61 -46.47
C SER A 658 32.74 0.38 -46.08
N LEU A 659 33.29 -0.60 -45.34
CA LEU A 659 32.60 -1.85 -45.00
C LEU A 659 32.53 -2.10 -43.49
N VAL A 660 31.42 -2.69 -43.07
CA VAL A 660 31.13 -3.13 -41.69
C VAL A 660 31.47 -4.62 -41.60
N TYR A 661 32.21 -5.02 -40.57
CA TYR A 661 32.68 -6.40 -40.37
C TYR A 661 32.29 -6.91 -38.98
N SER A 662 32.06 -8.22 -38.84
CA SER A 662 31.98 -8.92 -37.56
C SER A 662 33.16 -9.91 -37.43
N TRP A 663 33.57 -10.19 -36.20
CA TRP A 663 34.71 -11.07 -35.90
C TRP A 663 34.23 -12.27 -35.11
N GLU A 664 34.68 -13.47 -35.47
CA GLU A 664 34.58 -14.66 -34.62
C GLU A 664 36.00 -15.17 -34.30
N TYR A 665 36.26 -15.37 -33.01
CA TYR A 665 37.48 -16.02 -32.52
C TYR A 665 37.25 -17.54 -32.58
N GLN A 666 38.15 -18.29 -33.24
CA GLN A 666 38.18 -19.76 -33.12
C GLN A 666 39.32 -20.22 -32.23
#